data_AF-A0A9W6BCG9-F1
#
_entry.id   AF-A0A9W6BCG9-F1
#
_cell.length_a   1.000
_cell.length_b   1.000
_cell.length_c   1.000
_cell.angle_alpha   90.00
_cell.angle_beta   90.00
_cell.angle_gamma   90.00
#
_symmetry.space_group_name_H-M   'P 1'
#
loop_
_entity.id
_entity.type
_entity.pdbx_description
1 polymer ?
#
loop_
_entity_poly.entity_id
_entity_poly.type
_entity_poly.pdbx_seq_one_letter_code
_entity_poly.pdbx_strand_id
1 'polypeptide(L)'
;SNSSEREERETDLLGAAALFRPPPRLSDALLRPADRHPLPLPLPAAGAGAGATHGSGRPVGQLGASWMLDHIVQREPSAERSLMHRYNAGADLVEMAGGSGEAAEALAAVTAWLRFSASRLLVWNRNYNVKPREISTAQARLAAALAALGAARGPAAAAAAAATGGGGGGSGGSAAVGALVRVALAAVGRGGAGEVGQRIRDEILAIQQRNGCKGGMMEEWHQKLHNNTSPDDVVICRALLDYIAAGLDITAYWRTLSSAGISAQRLASFDRPIVSEPRFSGQQAAGLQRDLTAYLQTLQAVHGGDDLASAINNVLGYEETDMKGKRISVPAVPHVVTPTLERHLRALLALQRHLASPAAAAAATAAATAAAAAAAAPLRGGSTPPAAGVKTTAAAPAVVPGGGAGAAVAAAAAAHRPTDVASLYGLPGAVRLMEMVVEARHLIRPFMEAGDAACGGRLVDVMFLDLALDSALRTAVESILGPVKRAIADGTGIYIAAAAAAAGPTGGNGAAASGAAARAGGVGTVVGGGSGVGLGAGGRPLAGAFAAAAALTQALEVVRLTTENAALSCTPNDDLVYSNKWLRLLVAQEDPRDARDRMLQSLAITERLKRNLADQGAALLGLMQPPADELGRRLKLAPEAVSCVGEEVVRGSSGAPLAQLLAWLEPALRQATGGGAWQIVSRGSDRPVLAGRLRVEPRLAAVQHEIMREPTVLLVQGITGAEEIPEGCVAVLVGGGGAGCPDVLSHSAVRARNMGVLLAGCYSGELVTKIRSHAGSRVMVRLEGADVQISFSSTGNAAAAAAAAPGGAAADGSAGAAGDGGAGGGK
;
A
#
# COMPACT_ATOMS: atom_id res chain seq x y z
N SER A 1 -4.60 -38.17 23.33
CA SER A 1 -4.58 -37.11 24.34
C SER A 1 -4.09 -35.79 23.78
N ASN A 2 -2.97 -35.74 23.04
CA ASN A 2 -2.40 -34.47 22.52
C ASN A 2 -3.21 -33.76 21.41
N SER A 3 -4.08 -34.44 20.67
CA SER A 3 -4.89 -33.81 19.59
C SER A 3 -6.11 -33.06 20.13
N SER A 4 -6.86 -33.67 21.05
CA SER A 4 -8.05 -33.07 21.66
C SER A 4 -7.71 -31.84 22.51
N GLU A 5 -6.63 -31.88 23.30
CA GLU A 5 -6.18 -30.72 24.07
C GLU A 5 -5.68 -29.56 23.18
N ARG A 6 -5.11 -29.88 22.01
CA ARG A 6 -4.66 -28.88 21.03
C ARG A 6 -5.84 -28.22 20.34
N GLU A 7 -6.85 -29.01 19.96
CA GLU A 7 -8.11 -28.52 19.38
C GLU A 7 -8.90 -27.67 20.38
N GLU A 8 -8.97 -28.06 21.65
CA GLU A 8 -9.62 -27.27 22.71
C GLU A 8 -8.91 -25.93 22.94
N ARG A 9 -7.56 -25.92 23.00
CA ARG A 9 -6.78 -24.68 23.12
C ARG A 9 -6.94 -23.77 21.91
N GLU A 10 -6.97 -24.33 20.70
CA GLU A 10 -7.17 -23.55 19.48
C GLU A 10 -8.58 -22.94 19.43
N THR A 11 -9.58 -23.68 19.91
CA THR A 11 -10.97 -23.20 20.03
C THR A 11 -11.08 -22.04 21.03
N ASP A 12 -10.41 -22.13 22.19
CA ASP A 12 -10.35 -21.04 23.18
C ASP A 12 -9.68 -19.78 22.61
N LEU A 13 -8.55 -19.94 21.90
CA LEU A 13 -7.85 -18.84 21.25
C LEU A 13 -8.70 -18.17 20.16
N LEU A 14 -9.47 -18.93 19.39
CA LEU A 14 -10.42 -18.38 18.41
C LEU A 14 -11.60 -17.68 19.10
N GLY A 15 -12.09 -18.20 20.21
CA GLY A 15 -13.08 -17.51 21.05
C GLY A 15 -12.57 -16.16 21.57
N ALA A 16 -11.32 -16.13 22.04
CA ALA A 16 -10.66 -14.90 22.45
C ALA A 16 -10.50 -13.90 21.29
N ALA A 17 -10.16 -14.38 20.09
CA ALA A 17 -10.10 -13.54 18.88
C ALA A 17 -11.48 -12.99 18.50
N ALA A 18 -12.54 -13.80 18.56
CA ALA A 18 -13.91 -13.38 18.28
C ALA A 18 -14.36 -12.27 19.24
N LEU A 19 -14.09 -12.44 20.54
CA LEU A 19 -14.50 -11.50 21.59
C LEU A 19 -13.56 -10.31 21.79
N PHE A 20 -12.47 -10.24 21.02
CA PHE A 20 -11.48 -9.16 21.14
C PHE A 20 -12.14 -7.77 21.09
N ARG A 21 -11.65 -6.85 21.90
CA ARG A 21 -12.03 -5.45 21.88
C ARG A 21 -10.73 -4.66 22.04
N PRO A 22 -10.41 -3.75 21.10
CA PRO A 22 -9.26 -2.88 21.29
C PRO A 22 -9.49 -2.03 22.56
N PRO A 23 -8.47 -1.86 23.41
CA PRO A 23 -8.58 -1.02 24.60
C PRO A 23 -8.83 0.44 24.22
N PRO A 24 -9.55 1.21 25.05
CA PRO A 24 -9.68 2.64 24.86
C PRO A 24 -8.30 3.29 25.02
N ARG A 25 -7.97 4.22 24.13
CA ARG A 25 -6.68 4.89 24.08
C ARG A 25 -6.78 6.30 24.67
N LEU A 26 -5.65 6.87 25.10
CA LEU A 26 -5.59 8.27 25.53
C LEU A 26 -6.03 9.26 24.44
N SER A 27 -5.80 8.92 23.16
CA SER A 27 -6.37 9.65 22.01
C SER A 27 -7.91 9.67 22.01
N ASP A 28 -8.52 8.69 22.67
CA ASP A 28 -9.96 8.50 22.79
C ASP A 28 -10.53 9.30 23.99
N ALA A 29 -9.69 9.83 24.89
CA ALA A 29 -10.14 10.69 26.00
C ALA A 29 -10.37 12.16 25.57
N LEU A 30 -9.83 12.59 24.42
CA LEU A 30 -10.10 13.91 23.82
C LEU A 30 -11.47 13.95 23.09
N LEU A 31 -12.34 12.97 23.34
CA LEU A 31 -13.62 12.75 22.67
C LEU A 31 -14.81 13.29 23.48
N ARG A 32 -14.87 14.61 23.70
CA ARG A 32 -16.16 15.28 23.96
C ARG A 32 -16.48 16.22 22.80
N PRO A 33 -17.65 16.08 22.16
CA PRO A 33 -18.17 17.05 21.18
C PRO A 33 -18.39 18.48 21.72
N ALA A 34 -18.11 18.74 23.00
CA ALA A 34 -18.36 20.00 23.66
C ALA A 34 -17.12 20.91 23.83
N ASP A 35 -15.90 20.40 23.62
CA ASP A 35 -14.70 21.23 23.69
C ASP A 35 -14.42 21.83 22.30
N ARG A 36 -15.14 22.92 22.02
CA ARG A 36 -14.86 23.84 20.91
C ARG A 36 -13.45 24.37 21.04
N HIS A 37 -12.47 23.68 20.47
CA HIS A 37 -11.22 24.31 20.08
C HIS A 37 -11.40 24.89 18.67
N PRO A 38 -11.08 26.17 18.46
CA PRO A 38 -11.21 26.78 17.14
C PRO A 38 -10.32 26.02 16.16
N LEU A 39 -10.86 25.78 14.95
CA LEU A 39 -10.06 25.40 13.80
C LEU A 39 -8.80 26.31 13.78
N PRO A 40 -7.60 25.76 13.54
CA PRO A 40 -6.42 26.60 13.40
C PRO A 40 -6.73 27.65 12.34
N LEU A 41 -6.54 28.93 12.71
CA LEU A 41 -6.61 30.04 11.77
C LEU A 41 -5.75 29.67 10.54
N PRO A 42 -6.17 30.06 9.33
CA PRO A 42 -5.38 29.81 8.14
C PRO A 42 -3.97 30.33 8.39
N LEU A 43 -2.99 29.43 8.33
CA LEU A 43 -1.59 29.83 8.24
C LEU A 43 -1.50 30.87 7.13
N PRO A 44 -0.81 32.01 7.35
CA PRO A 44 -0.63 32.99 6.29
C PRO A 44 -0.07 32.25 5.09
N ALA A 45 -0.69 32.46 3.93
CA ALA A 45 -0.31 31.80 2.69
C ALA A 45 1.21 31.86 2.54
N ALA A 46 1.88 30.72 2.76
CA ALA A 46 3.26 30.56 2.37
C ALA A 46 3.26 30.83 0.87
N GLY A 47 3.90 31.93 0.47
CA GLY A 47 3.92 32.38 -0.91
C GLY A 47 4.24 31.21 -1.82
N ALA A 48 3.32 30.93 -2.74
CA ALA A 48 3.60 30.10 -3.90
C ALA A 48 4.73 30.79 -4.68
N GLY A 49 5.95 30.34 -4.46
CA GLY A 49 7.14 30.99 -5.03
C GLY A 49 8.40 30.80 -4.20
N ALA A 50 8.78 29.55 -3.91
CA ALA A 50 10.15 29.21 -3.57
C ALA A 50 10.34 27.70 -3.85
N GLY A 51 11.28 27.37 -4.71
CA GLY A 51 11.61 25.99 -5.05
C GLY A 51 11.91 25.16 -3.81
N ALA A 52 11.72 23.86 -3.93
CA ALA A 52 12.11 22.86 -2.94
C ALA A 52 13.58 23.08 -2.52
N THR A 53 13.80 23.81 -1.44
CA THR A 53 15.09 23.82 -0.76
C THR A 53 15.12 22.55 0.09
N HIS A 54 15.72 21.49 -0.46
CA HIS A 54 16.23 20.41 0.37
C HIS A 54 17.06 21.01 1.50
N GLY A 55 16.81 20.57 2.74
CA GLY A 55 17.43 21.06 3.97
C GLY A 55 18.93 20.78 4.14
N SER A 56 19.68 20.70 3.05
CA SER A 56 21.13 20.89 3.07
C SER A 56 21.43 21.91 1.98
N GLY A 57 22.16 22.99 2.27
CA GLY A 57 22.53 24.02 1.29
C GLY A 57 23.50 23.51 0.21
N ARG A 58 23.20 22.35 -0.39
CA ARG A 58 24.02 21.68 -1.40
C ARG A 58 23.53 22.04 -2.80
N PRO A 59 24.46 22.29 -3.73
CA PRO A 59 24.10 22.52 -5.12
C PRO A 59 23.41 21.29 -5.72
N VAL A 60 22.45 21.55 -6.61
CA VAL A 60 21.72 20.54 -7.38
C VAL A 60 22.73 19.64 -8.12
N GLY A 61 22.72 18.34 -7.83
CA GLY A 61 23.55 17.34 -8.52
C GLY A 61 24.62 16.62 -7.68
N GLN A 62 24.80 16.95 -6.40
CA GLN A 62 25.72 16.22 -5.52
C GLN A 62 24.96 15.24 -4.62
N LEU A 63 25.16 13.94 -4.84
CA LEU A 63 24.66 12.88 -3.96
C LEU A 63 25.25 13.05 -2.54
N GLY A 64 24.38 13.06 -1.53
CA GLY A 64 24.83 12.95 -0.13
C GLY A 64 25.49 11.60 0.13
N ALA A 65 26.44 11.55 1.06
CA ALA A 65 27.17 10.35 1.44
C ALA A 65 27.88 9.60 0.29
N SER A 66 28.48 10.31 -0.68
CA SER A 66 29.26 9.70 -1.78
C SER A 66 30.38 8.77 -1.30
N TRP A 67 30.99 9.08 -0.15
CA TRP A 67 31.98 8.23 0.53
C TRP A 67 31.45 6.82 0.86
N MET A 68 30.15 6.70 1.18
CA MET A 68 29.51 5.40 1.44
C MET A 68 29.42 4.57 0.16
N LEU A 69 29.12 5.21 -0.98
CA LEU A 69 29.10 4.55 -2.28
C LEU A 69 30.49 4.00 -2.63
N ASP A 70 31.56 4.75 -2.34
CA ASP A 70 32.94 4.32 -2.55
C ASP A 70 33.27 3.08 -1.71
N HIS A 71 32.90 3.06 -0.42
CA HIS A 71 33.12 1.90 0.44
C HIS A 71 32.31 0.67 0.01
N ILE A 72 31.07 0.84 -0.43
CA ILE A 72 30.26 -0.27 -0.96
C ILE A 72 30.94 -0.88 -2.19
N VAL A 73 31.33 -0.05 -3.16
CA VAL A 73 31.98 -0.50 -4.40
C VAL A 73 33.32 -1.18 -4.10
N GLN A 74 34.10 -0.66 -3.16
CA GLN A 74 35.37 -1.27 -2.75
C GLN A 74 35.19 -2.64 -2.07
N ARG A 75 34.10 -2.82 -1.31
CA ARG A 75 33.81 -4.05 -0.57
C ARG A 75 33.09 -5.12 -1.41
N GLU A 76 32.38 -4.73 -2.47
CA GLU A 76 31.59 -5.66 -3.30
C GLU A 76 32.39 -6.87 -3.80
N PRO A 77 33.60 -6.75 -4.38
CA PRO A 77 34.36 -7.91 -4.85
C PRO A 77 34.66 -8.94 -3.76
N SER A 78 34.83 -8.48 -2.51
CA SER A 78 35.00 -9.38 -1.36
C SER A 78 33.68 -9.96 -0.86
N ALA A 79 32.58 -9.20 -0.97
CA ALA A 79 31.23 -9.62 -0.61
C ALA A 79 30.67 -10.71 -1.56
N GLU A 80 31.07 -10.72 -2.83
CA GLU A 80 30.69 -11.75 -3.81
C GLU A 80 31.17 -13.16 -3.42
N ARG A 81 32.13 -13.27 -2.49
CA ARG A 81 32.57 -14.57 -1.96
C ARG A 81 31.43 -15.31 -1.30
N SER A 82 30.63 -14.67 -0.44
CA SER A 82 29.45 -15.30 0.16
C SER A 82 28.55 -14.26 0.84
N LEU A 83 27.28 -14.63 1.07
CA LEU A 83 26.34 -13.83 1.86
C LEU A 83 26.89 -13.48 3.26
N MET A 84 27.68 -14.36 3.89
CA MET A 84 28.33 -14.07 5.17
C MET A 84 29.26 -12.85 5.07
N HIS A 85 30.09 -12.76 4.01
CA HIS A 85 30.98 -11.62 3.81
C HIS A 85 30.18 -10.34 3.52
N ARG A 86 29.13 -10.46 2.70
CA ARG A 86 28.23 -9.34 2.40
C ARG A 86 27.57 -8.80 3.66
N TYR A 87 27.03 -9.66 4.52
CA TYR A 87 26.36 -9.24 5.75
C TYR A 87 27.33 -8.63 6.77
N ASN A 88 28.54 -9.20 6.93
CA ASN A 88 29.56 -8.59 7.78
C ASN A 88 30.00 -7.21 7.27
N ALA A 89 30.27 -7.09 5.96
CA ALA A 89 30.58 -5.80 5.35
C ALA A 89 29.43 -4.81 5.51
N GLY A 90 28.19 -5.25 5.38
CA GLY A 90 26.98 -4.47 5.63
C GLY A 90 26.90 -3.98 7.07
N ALA A 91 27.18 -4.83 8.07
CA ALA A 91 27.14 -4.44 9.48
C ALA A 91 28.14 -3.31 9.75
N ASP A 92 29.37 -3.45 9.26
CA ASP A 92 30.39 -2.41 9.35
C ASP A 92 29.95 -1.11 8.64
N LEU A 93 29.28 -1.20 7.48
CA LEU A 93 28.75 -0.02 6.76
C LEU A 93 27.63 0.69 7.52
N VAL A 94 26.74 -0.06 8.19
CA VAL A 94 25.66 0.50 9.02
C VAL A 94 26.23 1.20 10.25
N GLU A 95 27.25 0.63 10.89
CA GLU A 95 27.96 1.27 12.00
C GLU A 95 28.62 2.60 11.56
N MET A 96 29.28 2.61 10.39
CA MET A 96 29.83 3.84 9.80
C MET A 96 28.75 4.87 9.48
N ALA A 97 27.60 4.46 8.94
CA ALA A 97 26.47 5.36 8.71
C ALA A 97 25.98 5.99 10.02
N GLY A 98 25.88 5.20 11.09
CA GLY A 98 25.46 5.66 12.42
C GLY A 98 26.40 6.69 13.07
N GLY A 99 27.70 6.60 12.80
CA GLY A 99 28.69 7.59 13.24
C GLY A 99 28.72 8.88 12.42
N SER A 100 27.99 8.95 11.30
CA SER A 100 28.04 10.09 10.37
C SER A 100 26.93 11.13 10.62
N GLY A 101 27.17 12.36 10.14
CA GLY A 101 26.14 13.42 10.05
C GLY A 101 25.14 13.21 8.90
N GLU A 102 25.39 12.23 8.02
CA GLU A 102 24.61 11.92 6.81
C GLU A 102 23.99 10.52 6.89
N ALA A 103 23.55 10.12 8.08
CA ALA A 103 23.13 8.76 8.37
C ALA A 103 21.99 8.28 7.46
N ALA A 104 21.07 9.17 7.05
CA ALA A 104 19.96 8.83 6.18
C ALA A 104 20.44 8.51 4.75
N GLU A 105 21.27 9.36 4.17
CA GLU A 105 21.82 9.19 2.82
C GLU A 105 22.77 7.99 2.75
N ALA A 106 23.64 7.84 3.77
CA ALA A 106 24.53 6.69 3.88
C ALA A 106 23.75 5.38 4.03
N LEU A 107 22.72 5.36 4.86
CA LEU A 107 21.86 4.18 5.01
C LEU A 107 21.04 3.90 3.75
N ALA A 108 20.62 4.92 2.99
CA ALA A 108 19.93 4.73 1.72
C ALA A 108 20.82 4.00 0.70
N ALA A 109 22.11 4.36 0.62
CA ALA A 109 23.08 3.65 -0.20
C ALA A 109 23.27 2.18 0.24
N VAL A 110 23.41 1.92 1.54
CA VAL A 110 23.49 0.54 2.07
C VAL A 110 22.21 -0.22 1.78
N THR A 111 21.05 0.42 1.92
CA THR A 111 19.73 -0.20 1.67
C THR A 111 19.58 -0.56 0.20
N ALA A 112 19.97 0.32 -0.73
CA ALA A 112 19.97 0.04 -2.16
C ALA A 112 20.87 -1.16 -2.49
N TRP A 113 22.06 -1.24 -1.89
CA TRP A 113 22.97 -2.38 -2.06
C TRP A 113 22.38 -3.70 -1.55
N LEU A 114 21.75 -3.68 -0.37
CA LEU A 114 21.05 -4.86 0.19
C LEU A 114 19.85 -5.26 -0.66
N ARG A 115 19.10 -4.29 -1.21
CA ARG A 115 17.99 -4.52 -2.15
C ARG A 115 18.48 -5.16 -3.45
N PHE A 116 19.59 -4.71 -4.03
CA PHE A 116 20.18 -5.37 -5.20
C PHE A 116 20.56 -6.82 -4.91
N SER A 117 21.09 -7.10 -3.72
CA SER A 117 21.34 -8.48 -3.28
C SER A 117 20.03 -9.27 -3.17
N ALA A 118 19.00 -8.75 -2.49
CA ALA A 118 17.72 -9.43 -2.31
C ALA A 118 16.99 -9.69 -3.64
N SER A 119 17.07 -8.76 -4.59
CA SER A 119 16.50 -8.88 -5.94
C SER A 119 17.39 -9.70 -6.90
N ARG A 120 18.45 -10.36 -6.40
CA ARG A 120 19.37 -11.22 -7.17
C ARG A 120 20.13 -10.49 -8.29
N LEU A 121 20.28 -9.18 -8.19
CA LEU A 121 21.10 -8.38 -9.11
C LEU A 121 22.60 -8.49 -8.79
N LEU A 122 22.94 -8.88 -7.55
CA LEU A 122 24.31 -9.12 -7.12
C LEU A 122 24.59 -10.61 -6.94
N VAL A 123 25.85 -10.99 -7.13
CA VAL A 123 26.30 -12.36 -6.92
C VAL A 123 26.33 -12.68 -5.42
N TRP A 124 25.66 -13.75 -5.02
CA TRP A 124 25.60 -14.18 -3.62
C TRP A 124 26.81 -15.01 -3.19
N ASN A 125 27.41 -15.77 -4.11
CA ASN A 125 28.59 -16.58 -3.84
C ASN A 125 29.40 -16.81 -5.13
N ARG A 126 30.71 -16.96 -4.98
CA ARG A 126 31.62 -17.50 -5.99
C ARG A 126 32.53 -18.55 -5.35
N ASN A 127 32.20 -19.83 -5.55
CA ASN A 127 33.05 -20.96 -5.20
C ASN A 127 33.60 -20.89 -3.76
N TYR A 128 32.81 -20.42 -2.80
CA TYR A 128 33.21 -20.32 -1.41
C TYR A 128 32.24 -21.06 -0.51
N ASN A 129 32.75 -21.99 0.30
CA ASN A 129 31.93 -22.79 1.18
C ASN A 129 31.77 -22.09 2.54
N VAL A 130 30.54 -21.81 2.96
CA VAL A 130 30.23 -21.24 4.27
C VAL A 130 29.13 -22.03 4.95
N LYS A 131 29.42 -22.50 6.18
CA LYS A 131 28.42 -23.23 6.95
C LYS A 131 27.20 -22.34 7.23
N PRO A 132 25.97 -22.87 7.16
CA PRO A 132 24.75 -22.12 7.46
C PRO A 132 24.76 -21.31 8.77
N ARG A 133 25.39 -21.83 9.83
CA ARG A 133 25.56 -21.12 11.11
C ARG A 133 26.34 -19.80 10.99
N GLU A 134 27.34 -19.74 10.10
CA GLU A 134 28.18 -18.55 9.91
C GLU A 134 27.45 -17.49 9.10
N ILE A 135 26.68 -17.89 8.07
CA ILE A 135 25.78 -16.98 7.34
C ILE A 135 24.72 -16.42 8.29
N SER A 136 24.06 -17.28 9.06
CA SER A 136 23.02 -16.91 10.01
C SER A 136 23.53 -15.93 11.09
N THR A 137 24.75 -16.14 11.58
CA THR A 137 25.38 -15.25 12.58
C THR A 137 25.71 -13.88 11.98
N ALA A 138 26.28 -13.83 10.77
CA ALA A 138 26.60 -12.57 10.10
C ALA A 138 25.32 -11.78 9.74
N GLN A 139 24.27 -12.48 9.32
CA GLN A 139 22.96 -11.88 9.08
C GLN A 139 22.35 -11.29 10.36
N ALA A 140 22.42 -12.02 11.48
CA ALA A 140 21.97 -11.52 12.78
C ALA A 140 22.76 -10.28 13.24
N ARG A 141 24.08 -10.25 12.99
CA ARG A 141 24.93 -9.08 13.28
C ARG A 141 24.47 -7.85 12.50
N LEU A 142 24.24 -7.99 11.18
CA LEU A 142 23.73 -6.91 10.35
C LEU A 142 22.35 -6.44 10.81
N ALA A 143 21.43 -7.38 11.09
CA ALA A 143 20.11 -7.04 11.58
C ALA A 143 20.14 -6.30 12.94
N ALA A 144 21.02 -6.71 13.85
CA ALA A 144 21.24 -6.02 15.12
C ALA A 144 21.81 -4.60 14.92
N ALA A 145 22.77 -4.42 14.01
CA ALA A 145 23.32 -3.10 13.68
C ALA A 145 22.25 -2.15 13.11
N LEU A 146 21.39 -2.66 12.22
CA LEU A 146 20.24 -1.90 11.69
C LEU A 146 19.25 -1.51 12.79
N ALA A 147 18.93 -2.46 13.67
CA ALA A 147 18.02 -2.22 14.80
C ALA A 147 18.57 -1.16 15.77
N ALA A 148 19.86 -1.26 16.11
CA ALA A 148 20.55 -0.29 16.96
C ALA A 148 20.57 1.11 16.33
N LEU A 149 20.86 1.22 15.02
CA LEU A 149 20.81 2.49 14.31
C LEU A 149 19.40 3.10 14.32
N GLY A 150 18.38 2.28 14.08
CA GLY A 150 16.97 2.70 14.12
C GLY A 150 16.55 3.25 15.47
N ALA A 151 16.95 2.58 16.57
CA ALA A 151 16.69 3.06 17.92
C ALA A 151 17.46 4.35 18.24
N ALA A 152 18.76 4.41 17.89
CA ALA A 152 19.62 5.55 18.17
C ALA A 152 19.23 6.82 17.40
N ARG A 153 18.61 6.69 16.23
CA ARG A 153 18.15 7.79 15.39
C ARG A 153 16.63 7.86 15.28
N GLY A 154 15.89 7.20 16.18
CA GLY A 154 14.43 7.15 16.17
C GLY A 154 13.76 8.41 16.72
N PRO A 155 12.41 8.47 16.69
CA PRO A 155 11.64 9.63 17.16
C PRO A 155 11.91 10.02 18.61
N ALA A 156 12.08 9.03 19.49
CA ALA A 156 12.39 9.26 20.90
C ALA A 156 13.76 9.92 21.09
N ALA A 157 14.77 9.50 20.32
CA ALA A 157 16.10 10.11 20.33
C ALA A 157 16.06 11.55 19.77
N ALA A 158 15.28 11.79 18.70
CA ALA A 158 15.08 13.13 18.16
C ALA A 158 14.37 14.07 19.16
N ALA A 159 13.35 13.58 19.87
CA ALA A 159 12.65 14.33 20.91
C ALA A 159 13.57 14.65 22.10
N ALA A 160 14.40 13.70 22.54
CA ALA A 160 15.40 13.92 23.59
C ALA A 160 16.48 14.94 23.18
N ALA A 161 16.94 14.90 21.93
CA ALA A 161 17.88 15.87 21.38
C ALA A 161 17.27 17.29 21.28
N ALA A 162 16.00 17.39 20.89
CA ALA A 162 15.28 18.66 20.84
C ALA A 162 15.09 19.28 22.24
N ALA A 163 14.82 18.45 23.26
CA ALA A 163 14.65 18.90 24.64
C ALA A 163 15.94 19.41 25.30
N THR A 164 17.12 18.99 24.82
CA THR A 164 18.43 19.35 25.39
C THR A 164 19.07 20.57 24.72
N GLY A 165 18.34 21.30 23.86
CA GLY A 165 18.81 22.57 23.27
C GLY A 165 19.88 22.41 22.18
N GLY A 166 20.10 21.19 21.68
CA GLY A 166 20.98 20.91 20.55
C GLY A 166 20.38 21.41 19.23
N GLY A 167 20.44 22.72 18.99
CA GLY A 167 20.06 23.34 17.72
C GLY A 167 21.06 23.00 16.62
N GLY A 168 20.68 22.08 15.73
CA GLY A 168 21.42 21.86 14.49
C GLY A 168 21.03 20.58 13.74
N GLY A 169 20.18 20.71 12.72
CA GLY A 169 20.09 19.74 11.61
C GLY A 169 18.98 18.69 11.69
N GLY A 170 17.80 19.06 11.15
CA GLY A 170 16.92 18.15 10.41
C GLY A 170 16.16 17.08 11.19
N SER A 171 14.98 17.43 11.72
CA SER A 171 13.94 16.44 12.07
C SER A 171 13.60 15.48 10.90
N GLY A 172 13.87 15.90 9.65
CA GLY A 172 13.74 15.06 8.46
C GLY A 172 14.75 13.91 8.34
N GLY A 173 15.96 14.02 8.91
CA GLY A 173 17.01 12.99 8.79
C GLY A 173 16.77 11.78 9.68
N SER A 174 16.35 11.99 10.93
CA SER A 174 15.98 10.93 11.89
C SER A 174 14.78 10.11 11.41
N ALA A 175 13.78 10.81 10.87
CA ALA A 175 12.58 10.24 10.27
C ALA A 175 12.94 9.27 9.11
N ALA A 176 13.75 9.72 8.16
CA ALA A 176 14.18 8.91 7.02
C ALA A 176 14.91 7.61 7.43
N VAL A 177 15.75 7.66 8.47
CA VAL A 177 16.50 6.49 8.97
C VAL A 177 15.56 5.37 9.42
N GLY A 178 14.49 5.67 10.15
CA GLY A 178 13.54 4.66 10.61
C GLY A 178 12.87 3.90 9.47
N ALA A 179 12.42 4.62 8.43
CA ALA A 179 11.82 4.00 7.25
C ALA A 179 12.83 3.12 6.49
N LEU A 180 14.07 3.60 6.31
CA LEU A 180 15.14 2.84 5.66
C LEU A 180 15.53 1.57 6.43
N VAL A 181 15.60 1.62 7.77
CA VAL A 181 15.88 0.45 8.60
C VAL A 181 14.85 -0.65 8.37
N ARG A 182 13.55 -0.31 8.28
CA ARG A 182 12.50 -1.29 7.97
C ARG A 182 12.74 -1.97 6.62
N VAL A 183 13.05 -1.17 5.59
CA VAL A 183 13.31 -1.66 4.23
C VAL A 183 14.56 -2.55 4.21
N ALA A 184 15.62 -2.15 4.90
CA ALA A 184 16.86 -2.91 5.00
C ALA A 184 16.67 -4.24 5.75
N LEU A 185 15.96 -4.24 6.90
CA LEU A 185 15.66 -5.45 7.66
C LEU A 185 14.84 -6.45 6.84
N ALA A 186 13.84 -5.96 6.09
CA ALA A 186 13.06 -6.80 5.18
C ALA A 186 13.91 -7.41 4.05
N ALA A 187 14.94 -6.70 3.57
CA ALA A 187 15.85 -7.22 2.55
C ALA A 187 16.89 -8.22 3.08
N VAL A 188 17.27 -8.10 4.37
CA VAL A 188 18.32 -8.93 4.99
C VAL A 188 17.75 -10.21 5.60
N GLY A 189 16.57 -10.16 6.22
CA GLY A 189 16.04 -11.23 7.07
C GLY A 189 16.71 -11.26 8.45
N ARG A 190 16.19 -12.10 9.35
CA ARG A 190 16.56 -12.05 10.78
C ARG A 190 17.93 -12.63 11.13
N GLY A 191 18.31 -13.74 10.49
CA GLY A 191 19.49 -14.51 10.91
C GLY A 191 19.29 -15.21 12.26
N GLY A 192 20.38 -15.67 12.87
CA GLY A 192 20.35 -16.31 14.19
C GLY A 192 21.73 -16.74 14.68
N ALA A 193 21.89 -16.78 16.01
CA ALA A 193 23.11 -17.23 16.65
C ALA A 193 23.14 -18.75 16.84
N GLY A 194 24.35 -19.32 16.94
CA GLY A 194 24.58 -20.70 17.39
C GLY A 194 23.97 -21.76 16.47
N GLU A 195 23.13 -22.62 17.05
CA GLU A 195 22.58 -23.80 16.37
C GLU A 195 21.47 -23.47 15.37
N VAL A 196 20.85 -22.27 15.41
CA VAL A 196 19.69 -21.92 14.56
C VAL A 196 20.00 -22.08 13.06
N GLY A 197 21.15 -21.57 12.60
CA GLY A 197 21.59 -21.78 11.22
C GLY A 197 22.01 -23.23 10.95
N GLN A 198 22.57 -23.93 11.94
CA GLN A 198 22.98 -25.34 11.78
C GLN A 198 21.78 -26.27 11.58
N ARG A 199 20.60 -25.94 12.13
CA ARG A 199 19.34 -26.66 11.92
C ARG A 199 19.04 -26.90 10.46
N ILE A 200 19.27 -25.89 9.63
CA ILE A 200 18.99 -25.95 8.20
C ILE A 200 19.67 -27.18 7.59
N ARG A 201 20.92 -27.44 7.95
CA ARG A 201 21.67 -28.59 7.44
C ARG A 201 21.27 -29.91 8.11
N ASP A 202 21.03 -29.90 9.42
CA ASP A 202 20.78 -31.12 10.18
C ASP A 202 19.36 -31.68 9.91
N GLU A 203 18.36 -30.79 9.78
CA GLU A 203 16.96 -31.15 9.54
C GLU A 203 16.75 -31.70 8.14
N ILE A 204 17.31 -31.09 7.08
CA ILE A 204 17.13 -31.61 5.70
C ILE A 204 17.65 -33.05 5.57
N LEU A 205 18.76 -33.37 6.24
CA LEU A 205 19.31 -34.72 6.27
C LEU A 205 18.36 -35.68 7.00
N ALA A 206 17.77 -35.26 8.11
CA ALA A 206 16.79 -36.06 8.84
C ALA A 206 15.52 -36.31 8.00
N ILE A 207 15.05 -35.32 7.25
CA ILE A 207 13.89 -35.42 6.36
C ILE A 207 14.15 -36.44 5.25
N GLN A 208 15.32 -36.38 4.60
CA GLN A 208 15.69 -37.35 3.58
C GLN A 208 15.72 -38.78 4.11
N GLN A 209 16.27 -38.98 5.31
CA GLN A 209 16.37 -40.28 5.95
C GLN A 209 14.99 -40.82 6.35
N ARG A 210 14.17 -39.99 7.00
CA ARG A 210 12.84 -40.39 7.51
C ARG A 210 11.86 -40.72 6.38
N ASN A 211 11.94 -40.00 5.26
CA ASN A 211 11.03 -40.16 4.13
C ASN A 211 11.62 -41.01 2.98
N GLY A 212 12.84 -41.52 3.14
CA GLY A 212 13.50 -42.34 2.11
C GLY A 212 13.63 -41.63 0.75
N CYS A 213 13.79 -40.30 0.73
CA CYS A 213 13.81 -39.50 -0.50
C CYS A 213 15.21 -39.01 -0.89
N LYS A 214 16.26 -39.71 -0.42
CA LYS A 214 17.64 -39.41 -0.77
C LYS A 214 17.89 -39.67 -2.26
N GLY A 215 18.65 -38.78 -2.91
CA GLY A 215 18.99 -38.84 -4.34
C GLY A 215 18.29 -37.78 -5.18
N GLY A 216 18.70 -37.66 -6.44
CA GLY A 216 18.18 -36.64 -7.38
C GLY A 216 18.19 -35.23 -6.78
N MET A 217 17.09 -34.51 -7.00
CA MET A 217 16.91 -33.12 -6.55
C MET A 217 17.14 -32.94 -5.05
N MET A 218 16.65 -33.86 -4.22
CA MET A 218 16.77 -33.72 -2.76
C MET A 218 18.23 -33.77 -2.30
N GLU A 219 19.05 -34.65 -2.89
CA GLU A 219 20.48 -34.72 -2.56
C GLU A 219 21.22 -33.49 -3.06
N GLU A 220 20.92 -33.04 -4.29
CA GLU A 220 21.48 -31.81 -4.86
C GLU A 220 21.17 -30.59 -3.96
N TRP A 221 19.91 -30.46 -3.52
CA TRP A 221 19.49 -29.39 -2.62
C TRP A 221 20.15 -29.47 -1.24
N HIS A 222 20.29 -30.68 -0.67
CA HIS A 222 21.05 -30.88 0.57
C HIS A 222 22.52 -30.45 0.43
N GLN A 223 23.19 -30.81 -0.67
CA GLN A 223 24.58 -30.37 -0.94
C GLN A 223 24.68 -28.85 -1.08
N LYS A 224 23.69 -28.23 -1.73
CA LYS A 224 23.58 -26.77 -1.82
C LYS A 224 23.45 -26.13 -0.44
N LEU A 225 22.50 -26.60 0.38
CA LEU A 225 22.25 -26.07 1.73
C LEU A 225 23.45 -26.23 2.67
N HIS A 226 24.17 -27.35 2.55
CA HIS A 226 25.39 -27.61 3.34
C HIS A 226 26.49 -26.59 3.04
N ASN A 227 26.61 -26.21 1.76
CA ASN A 227 27.62 -25.27 1.31
C ASN A 227 27.23 -23.81 1.51
N ASN A 228 25.98 -23.45 1.17
CA ASN A 228 25.46 -22.10 1.16
C ASN A 228 23.93 -22.11 1.24
N THR A 229 23.40 -21.80 2.42
CA THR A 229 21.97 -21.48 2.53
C THR A 229 21.70 -20.05 2.07
N SER A 230 20.53 -19.81 1.48
CA SER A 230 20.12 -18.52 0.93
C SER A 230 18.60 -18.35 0.97
N PRO A 231 18.07 -17.13 0.78
CA PRO A 231 16.63 -16.90 0.69
C PRO A 231 15.90 -17.75 -0.37
N ASP A 232 16.57 -18.13 -1.47
CA ASP A 232 16.01 -19.04 -2.49
C ASP A 232 15.56 -20.40 -1.91
N ASP A 233 16.14 -20.86 -0.80
CA ASP A 233 15.79 -22.14 -0.18
C ASP A 233 14.37 -22.16 0.41
N VAL A 234 13.88 -21.00 0.89
CA VAL A 234 12.50 -20.85 1.38
C VAL A 234 11.53 -21.13 0.24
N VAL A 235 11.80 -20.55 -0.94
CA VAL A 235 10.97 -20.71 -2.14
C VAL A 235 11.06 -22.13 -2.68
N ILE A 236 12.25 -22.73 -2.71
CA ILE A 236 12.43 -24.14 -3.11
C ILE A 236 11.60 -25.06 -2.22
N CYS A 237 11.66 -24.88 -0.90
CA CYS A 237 10.87 -25.67 0.04
C CYS A 237 9.35 -25.45 -0.17
N ARG A 238 8.91 -24.21 -0.41
CA ARG A 238 7.51 -23.90 -0.72
C ARG A 238 7.05 -24.57 -2.02
N ALA A 239 7.87 -24.53 -3.07
CA ALA A 239 7.57 -25.17 -4.34
C ALA A 239 7.41 -26.69 -4.20
N LEU A 240 8.21 -27.34 -3.34
CA LEU A 240 8.06 -28.75 -3.02
C LEU A 240 6.75 -29.05 -2.26
N LEU A 241 6.32 -28.16 -1.36
CA LEU A 241 5.03 -28.29 -0.67
C LEU A 241 3.85 -28.12 -1.64
N ASP A 242 3.91 -27.14 -2.54
CA ASP A 242 2.87 -26.91 -3.55
C ASP A 242 2.84 -28.07 -4.57
N TYR A 243 3.99 -28.64 -4.92
CA TYR A 243 4.10 -29.87 -5.72
C TYR A 243 3.35 -31.04 -5.06
N ILE A 244 3.56 -31.25 -3.75
CA ILE A 244 2.88 -32.32 -3.00
C ILE A 244 1.37 -32.04 -2.90
N ALA A 245 0.98 -30.80 -2.57
CA ALA A 245 -0.41 -30.40 -2.43
C ALA A 245 -1.19 -30.52 -3.75
N ALA A 246 -0.53 -30.33 -4.89
CA ALA A 246 -1.11 -30.49 -6.22
C ALA A 246 -1.14 -31.96 -6.71
N GLY A 247 -0.87 -32.94 -5.83
CA GLY A 247 -0.87 -34.36 -6.21
C GLY A 247 0.36 -34.76 -7.02
N LEU A 248 1.52 -34.17 -6.74
CA LEU A 248 2.80 -34.41 -7.42
C LEU A 248 2.81 -33.90 -8.87
N ASP A 249 2.14 -32.77 -9.13
CA ASP A 249 2.16 -32.08 -10.43
C ASP A 249 3.36 -31.13 -10.54
N ILE A 250 4.31 -31.47 -11.42
CA ILE A 250 5.52 -30.67 -11.66
C ILE A 250 5.21 -29.25 -12.15
N THR A 251 4.04 -29.01 -12.73
CA THR A 251 3.59 -27.68 -13.15
C THR A 251 3.41 -26.75 -11.94
N ALA A 252 2.93 -27.28 -10.82
CA ALA A 252 2.78 -26.50 -9.58
C ALA A 252 4.15 -26.10 -9.01
N TYR A 253 5.13 -27.02 -9.04
CA TYR A 253 6.52 -26.76 -8.64
C TYR A 253 7.12 -25.59 -9.43
N TRP A 254 7.11 -25.68 -10.76
CA TRP A 254 7.68 -24.64 -11.62
C TRP A 254 6.90 -23.32 -11.58
N ARG A 255 5.58 -23.36 -11.34
CA ARG A 255 4.77 -22.15 -11.14
C ARG A 255 5.24 -21.36 -9.91
N THR A 256 5.40 -22.03 -8.78
CA THR A 256 5.85 -21.40 -7.52
C THR A 256 7.27 -20.84 -7.64
N LEU A 257 8.20 -21.57 -8.28
CA LEU A 257 9.55 -21.06 -8.55
C LEU A 257 9.54 -19.85 -9.49
N SER A 258 8.81 -19.93 -10.60
CA SER A 258 8.75 -18.87 -11.61
C SER A 258 8.12 -17.60 -11.06
N SER A 259 7.08 -17.71 -10.22
CA SER A 259 6.47 -16.55 -9.56
C SER A 259 7.42 -15.80 -8.62
N ALA A 260 8.47 -16.48 -8.13
CA ALA A 260 9.52 -15.90 -7.30
C ALA A 260 10.78 -15.50 -8.09
N GLY A 261 10.75 -15.63 -9.42
CA GLY A 261 11.89 -15.33 -10.30
C GLY A 261 13.01 -16.38 -10.28
N ILE A 262 12.71 -17.63 -9.87
CA ILE A 262 13.69 -18.73 -9.86
C ILE A 262 13.48 -19.61 -11.10
N SER A 263 14.44 -19.58 -12.01
CA SER A 263 14.46 -20.42 -13.22
C SER A 263 15.29 -21.69 -13.04
N ALA A 264 15.16 -22.66 -13.95
CA ALA A 264 16.04 -23.82 -14.01
C ALA A 264 17.52 -23.41 -14.15
N GLN A 265 17.80 -22.37 -14.95
CA GLN A 265 19.15 -21.80 -15.09
C GLN A 265 19.68 -21.26 -13.76
N ARG A 266 18.83 -20.61 -12.95
CA ARG A 266 19.20 -20.14 -11.61
C ARG A 266 19.55 -21.31 -10.68
N LEU A 267 18.73 -22.36 -10.65
CA LEU A 267 19.01 -23.57 -9.86
C LEU A 267 20.33 -24.24 -10.25
N ALA A 268 20.62 -24.30 -11.56
CA ALA A 268 21.87 -24.84 -12.08
C ALA A 268 23.09 -23.93 -11.83
N SER A 269 22.88 -22.64 -11.56
CA SER A 269 23.94 -21.65 -11.36
C SER A 269 24.58 -21.66 -9.97
N PHE A 270 23.99 -22.37 -9.00
CA PHE A 270 24.59 -22.49 -7.67
C PHE A 270 25.92 -23.26 -7.72
N ASP A 271 26.87 -22.93 -6.84
CA ASP A 271 28.16 -23.66 -6.69
C ASP A 271 27.97 -25.18 -6.48
N ARG A 272 26.81 -25.57 -5.95
CA ARG A 272 26.29 -26.93 -5.93
C ARG A 272 24.97 -26.92 -6.70
N PRO A 273 25.01 -27.23 -8.01
CA PRO A 273 23.85 -27.13 -8.89
C PRO A 273 22.70 -28.03 -8.44
N ILE A 274 21.48 -27.53 -8.61
CA ILE A 274 20.27 -28.35 -8.59
C ILE A 274 19.80 -28.45 -10.04
N VAL A 275 19.89 -29.65 -10.62
CA VAL A 275 19.63 -29.93 -12.03
C VAL A 275 18.51 -30.96 -12.22
N SER A 276 18.25 -31.77 -11.19
CA SER A 276 17.19 -32.77 -11.20
C SER A 276 15.86 -32.15 -10.77
N GLU A 277 14.76 -32.64 -11.35
CA GLU A 277 13.41 -32.36 -10.86
C GLU A 277 13.04 -33.22 -9.64
N PRO A 278 12.12 -32.75 -8.77
CA PRO A 278 11.62 -33.58 -7.66
C PRO A 278 10.86 -34.80 -8.20
N ARG A 279 11.16 -35.98 -7.63
CA ARG A 279 10.51 -37.26 -7.95
C ARG A 279 10.14 -38.01 -6.68
N PHE A 280 9.02 -37.62 -6.07
CA PHE A 280 8.47 -38.29 -4.90
C PHE A 280 7.44 -39.35 -5.29
N SER A 281 7.31 -40.39 -4.49
CA SER A 281 6.21 -41.36 -4.61
C SER A 281 5.01 -40.94 -3.75
N GLY A 282 3.81 -41.42 -4.09
CA GLY A 282 2.60 -41.16 -3.30
C GLY A 282 2.71 -41.63 -1.83
N GLN A 283 3.49 -42.68 -1.57
CA GLN A 283 3.79 -43.16 -0.21
C GLN A 283 4.61 -42.15 0.61
N GLN A 284 5.45 -41.35 -0.04
CA GLN A 284 6.29 -40.35 0.62
C GLN A 284 5.57 -39.02 0.86
N ALA A 285 4.52 -38.73 0.09
CA ALA A 285 3.86 -37.43 0.06
C ALA A 285 3.41 -36.94 1.45
N ALA A 286 2.70 -37.77 2.22
CA ALA A 286 2.18 -37.37 3.53
C ALA A 286 3.30 -37.07 4.55
N GLY A 287 4.34 -37.90 4.58
CA GLY A 287 5.50 -37.70 5.46
C GLY A 287 6.30 -36.45 5.09
N LEU A 288 6.56 -36.26 3.78
CA LEU A 288 7.23 -35.09 3.25
C LEU A 288 6.44 -33.82 3.47
N GLN A 289 5.11 -33.84 3.31
CA GLN A 289 4.27 -32.67 3.56
C GLN A 289 4.41 -32.20 5.01
N ARG A 290 4.33 -33.12 5.98
CA ARG A 290 4.52 -32.79 7.40
C ARG A 290 5.92 -32.24 7.66
N ASP A 291 6.94 -32.95 7.20
CA ASP A 291 8.34 -32.68 7.53
C ASP A 291 8.87 -31.41 6.82
N LEU A 292 8.54 -31.21 5.55
CA LEU A 292 8.89 -29.99 4.80
C LEU A 292 8.11 -28.76 5.28
N THR A 293 6.89 -28.93 5.82
CA THR A 293 6.16 -27.81 6.44
C THR A 293 6.88 -27.31 7.69
N ALA A 294 7.37 -28.22 8.53
CA ALA A 294 8.20 -27.86 9.68
C ALA A 294 9.54 -27.24 9.22
N TYR A 295 10.17 -27.82 8.20
CA TYR A 295 11.44 -27.32 7.67
C TYR A 295 11.33 -25.91 7.05
N LEU A 296 10.20 -25.61 6.40
CA LEU A 296 9.93 -24.27 5.88
C LEU A 296 9.97 -23.23 7.00
N GLN A 297 9.43 -23.55 8.18
CA GLN A 297 9.49 -22.66 9.35
C GLN A 297 10.94 -22.43 9.80
N THR A 298 11.78 -23.48 9.79
CA THR A 298 13.23 -23.35 10.08
C THR A 298 13.93 -22.42 9.09
N LEU A 299 13.66 -22.56 7.80
CA LEU A 299 14.23 -21.69 6.76
C LEU A 299 13.74 -20.24 6.90
N GLN A 300 12.44 -20.03 7.13
CA GLN A 300 11.84 -18.71 7.33
C GLN A 300 12.33 -18.03 8.61
N ALA A 301 12.60 -18.77 9.68
CA ALA A 301 13.14 -18.21 10.91
C ALA A 301 14.55 -17.59 10.73
N VAL A 302 15.30 -18.04 9.72
CA VAL A 302 16.63 -17.50 9.39
C VAL A 302 16.55 -16.49 8.25
N HIS A 303 15.97 -16.87 7.12
CA HIS A 303 15.99 -16.07 5.89
C HIS A 303 14.76 -15.18 5.71
N GLY A 304 13.67 -15.46 6.42
CA GLY A 304 12.46 -14.65 6.41
C GLY A 304 12.58 -13.43 7.32
N GLY A 305 12.03 -12.31 6.87
CA GLY A 305 11.92 -11.07 7.64
C GLY A 305 10.49 -10.68 8.02
N ASP A 306 9.50 -11.41 7.54
CA ASP A 306 8.09 -11.03 7.67
C ASP A 306 7.14 -12.21 7.96
N ASP A 307 7.67 -13.40 8.27
CA ASP A 307 6.86 -14.55 8.69
C ASP A 307 6.34 -14.35 10.12
N LEU A 308 5.02 -14.14 10.23
CA LEU A 308 4.36 -13.79 11.49
C LEU A 308 4.47 -14.90 12.55
N ALA A 309 4.36 -16.17 12.15
CA ALA A 309 4.46 -17.29 13.09
C ALA A 309 5.86 -17.36 13.71
N SER A 310 6.91 -17.28 12.87
CA SER A 310 8.30 -17.28 13.31
C SER A 310 8.62 -16.07 14.17
N ALA A 311 8.16 -14.88 13.80
CA ALA A 311 8.39 -13.66 14.57
C ALA A 311 7.70 -13.70 15.95
N ILE A 312 6.46 -14.18 16.02
CA ILE A 312 5.76 -14.39 17.31
C ILE A 312 6.51 -15.40 18.18
N ASN A 313 6.91 -16.54 17.61
CA ASN A 313 7.65 -17.57 18.37
C ASN A 313 9.00 -17.05 18.88
N ASN A 314 9.72 -16.26 18.08
CA ASN A 314 10.99 -15.66 18.52
C ASN A 314 10.80 -14.70 19.70
N VAL A 315 9.69 -13.96 19.75
CA VAL A 315 9.37 -13.05 20.85
C VAL A 315 8.87 -13.81 22.08
N LEU A 316 7.92 -14.74 21.92
CA LEU A 316 7.34 -15.51 23.02
C LEU A 316 8.29 -16.58 23.58
N GLY A 317 9.33 -16.93 22.83
CA GLY A 317 10.19 -18.07 23.12
C GLY A 317 9.56 -19.38 22.68
N TYR A 318 10.42 -20.36 22.40
CA TYR A 318 10.03 -21.72 22.05
C TYR A 318 11.13 -22.72 22.39
N GLU A 319 10.73 -23.96 22.59
CA GLU A 319 11.65 -25.10 22.69
C GLU A 319 11.42 -26.07 21.54
N GLU A 320 12.49 -26.52 20.92
CA GLU A 320 12.46 -27.54 19.87
C GLU A 320 13.31 -28.74 20.30
N THR A 321 12.69 -29.93 20.35
CA THR A 321 13.31 -31.15 20.87
C THR A 321 13.44 -32.27 19.84
N ASP A 322 12.83 -32.13 18.65
CA ASP A 322 12.74 -33.20 17.66
C ASP A 322 14.03 -33.43 16.84
N MET A 323 15.10 -32.69 17.14
CA MET A 323 16.36 -32.73 16.41
C MET A 323 17.41 -33.64 17.05
N LYS A 324 17.54 -34.92 16.64
CA LYS A 324 18.70 -35.83 16.89
C LYS A 324 19.53 -35.55 18.18
N GLY A 325 18.89 -35.32 19.32
CA GLY A 325 19.53 -35.04 20.62
C GLY A 325 20.02 -33.59 20.88
N LYS A 326 19.83 -32.63 19.95
CA LYS A 326 20.07 -31.20 20.14
C LYS A 326 18.78 -30.49 20.53
N ARG A 327 18.76 -29.90 21.73
CA ARG A 327 17.67 -29.04 22.19
C ARG A 327 17.96 -27.59 21.81
N ILE A 328 17.02 -26.94 21.14
CA ILE A 328 17.05 -25.48 20.96
C ILE A 328 16.03 -24.90 21.92
N SER A 329 16.49 -23.98 22.75
CA SER A 329 15.63 -23.22 23.64
C SER A 329 15.88 -21.74 23.35
N VAL A 330 14.89 -21.08 22.78
CA VAL A 330 14.87 -19.63 22.61
C VAL A 330 14.01 -19.10 23.74
N PRO A 331 14.56 -18.34 24.70
CA PRO A 331 13.77 -17.79 25.79
C PRO A 331 12.77 -16.75 25.27
N ALA A 332 11.76 -16.41 26.06
CA ALA A 332 10.92 -15.25 25.81
C ALA A 332 11.76 -13.96 25.86
N VAL A 333 11.38 -12.94 25.09
CA VAL A 333 12.03 -11.62 25.16
C VAL A 333 11.72 -10.98 26.52
N PRO A 334 12.74 -10.68 27.35
CA PRO A 334 12.52 -10.12 28.68
C PRO A 334 11.75 -8.80 28.64
N HIS A 335 10.90 -8.57 29.63
CA HIS A 335 10.10 -7.34 29.84
C HIS A 335 9.02 -7.05 28.77
N VAL A 336 9.19 -7.53 27.54
CA VAL A 336 8.24 -7.37 26.43
C VAL A 336 7.07 -8.35 26.56
N VAL A 337 7.37 -9.62 26.86
CA VAL A 337 6.35 -10.67 26.93
C VAL A 337 5.56 -10.57 28.23
N THR A 338 4.39 -9.94 28.16
CA THR A 338 3.37 -9.95 29.22
C THR A 338 2.34 -11.03 28.95
N PRO A 339 1.62 -11.55 29.98
CA PRO A 339 0.53 -12.52 29.77
C PRO A 339 -0.54 -12.02 28.79
N THR A 340 -0.79 -10.71 28.78
CA THR A 340 -1.71 -10.05 27.83
C THR A 340 -1.19 -10.15 26.40
N LEU A 341 0.07 -9.76 26.15
CA LEU A 341 0.67 -9.82 24.82
C LEU A 341 0.78 -11.27 24.33
N GLU A 342 1.17 -12.20 25.19
CA GLU A 342 1.27 -13.62 24.86
C GLU A 342 -0.06 -14.21 24.40
N ARG A 343 -1.13 -13.98 25.17
CA ARG A 343 -2.49 -14.42 24.78
C ARG A 343 -2.93 -13.75 23.47
N HIS A 344 -2.65 -12.46 23.32
CA HIS A 344 -3.02 -11.69 22.13
C HIS A 344 -2.35 -12.22 20.86
N LEU A 345 -1.03 -12.43 20.89
CA LEU A 345 -0.27 -12.94 19.74
C LEU A 345 -0.69 -14.39 19.38
N ARG A 346 -0.96 -15.25 20.37
CA ARG A 346 -1.45 -16.61 20.11
C ARG A 346 -2.85 -16.61 19.49
N ALA A 347 -3.76 -15.77 19.98
CA ALA A 347 -5.09 -15.64 19.42
C ALA A 347 -5.05 -15.06 17.99
N LEU A 348 -4.16 -14.10 17.73
CA LEU A 348 -3.92 -13.53 16.41
C LEU A 348 -3.44 -14.61 15.43
N LEU A 349 -2.49 -15.46 15.84
CA LEU A 349 -1.98 -16.55 15.01
C LEU A 349 -3.04 -17.63 14.74
N ALA A 350 -3.88 -17.95 15.73
CA ALA A 350 -5.02 -18.85 15.56
C ALA A 350 -6.01 -18.29 14.52
N LEU A 351 -6.35 -16.99 14.62
CA LEU A 351 -7.22 -16.32 13.65
C LEU A 351 -6.62 -16.30 12.24
N GLN A 352 -5.34 -16.00 12.09
CA GLN A 352 -4.67 -16.02 10.78
C GLN A 352 -4.77 -17.40 10.11
N ARG A 353 -4.54 -18.48 10.88
CA ARG A 353 -4.67 -19.86 10.38
C ARG A 353 -6.10 -20.21 10.02
N HIS A 354 -7.05 -19.77 10.83
CA HIS A 354 -8.47 -19.97 10.58
C HIS A 354 -8.90 -19.32 9.25
N LEU A 355 -8.49 -18.08 9.00
CA LEU A 355 -8.77 -17.36 7.76
C LEU A 355 -8.08 -17.96 6.52
N ALA A 356 -6.94 -18.63 6.70
CA ALA A 356 -6.22 -19.33 5.64
C ALA A 356 -6.76 -20.75 5.37
N SER A 357 -7.72 -21.25 6.17
CA SER A 357 -8.21 -22.61 6.06
C SER A 357 -9.05 -22.86 4.79
N PRO A 358 -9.12 -24.11 4.28
CA PRO A 358 -10.01 -24.45 3.16
C PRO A 358 -11.49 -24.15 3.46
N ALA A 359 -11.90 -24.28 4.72
CA ALA A 359 -13.25 -23.93 5.16
C ALA A 359 -13.53 -22.43 5.00
N ALA A 360 -12.56 -21.57 5.30
CA ALA A 360 -12.67 -20.14 5.07
C ALA A 360 -12.75 -19.80 3.56
N ALA A 361 -11.99 -20.49 2.72
CA ALA A 361 -12.08 -20.34 1.26
C ALA A 361 -13.45 -20.77 0.71
N ALA A 362 -14.01 -21.87 1.22
CA ALA A 362 -15.36 -22.32 0.86
C ALA A 362 -16.44 -21.31 1.32
N ALA A 363 -16.33 -20.79 2.55
CA ALA A 363 -17.22 -19.76 3.08
C ALA A 363 -17.16 -18.46 2.25
N ALA A 364 -15.96 -18.03 1.86
CA ALA A 364 -15.77 -16.85 1.01
C ALA A 364 -16.42 -17.04 -0.38
N THR A 365 -16.28 -18.25 -0.95
CA THR A 365 -16.91 -18.61 -2.23
C THR A 365 -18.44 -18.59 -2.12
N ALA A 366 -18.99 -19.21 -1.06
CA ALA A 366 -20.43 -19.21 -0.80
C ALA A 366 -20.99 -17.79 -0.64
N ALA A 367 -20.30 -16.93 0.12
CA ALA A 367 -20.68 -15.53 0.30
C ALA A 367 -20.64 -14.75 -1.02
N ALA A 368 -19.63 -15.00 -1.88
CA ALA A 368 -19.55 -14.39 -3.21
C ALA A 368 -20.71 -14.83 -4.12
N THR A 369 -21.07 -16.12 -4.11
CA THR A 369 -22.22 -16.63 -4.88
C THR A 369 -23.55 -16.06 -4.39
N ALA A 370 -23.75 -15.93 -3.08
CA ALA A 370 -24.95 -15.33 -2.51
C ALA A 370 -25.09 -13.85 -2.89
N ALA A 371 -23.99 -13.09 -2.85
CA ALA A 371 -23.96 -11.70 -3.27
C ALA A 371 -24.26 -11.53 -4.77
N ALA A 372 -23.73 -12.41 -5.63
CA ALA A 372 -24.04 -12.41 -7.06
C ALA A 372 -25.52 -12.72 -7.34
N ALA A 373 -26.10 -13.67 -6.59
CA ALA A 373 -27.54 -13.97 -6.68
C ALA A 373 -28.42 -12.80 -6.23
N ALA A 374 -28.02 -12.08 -5.17
CA ALA A 374 -28.72 -10.88 -4.71
C ALA A 374 -28.64 -9.73 -5.73
N ALA A 375 -27.50 -9.54 -6.37
CA ALA A 375 -27.33 -8.53 -7.43
C ALA A 375 -28.10 -8.85 -8.72
N ALA A 376 -28.38 -10.13 -8.99
CA ALA A 376 -29.16 -10.59 -10.14
C ALA A 376 -30.68 -10.59 -9.91
N ALA A 377 -31.14 -10.36 -8.67
CA ALA A 377 -32.56 -10.32 -8.36
C ALA A 377 -33.21 -9.03 -8.93
N PRO A 378 -34.27 -9.12 -9.75
CA PRO A 378 -34.94 -7.93 -10.28
C PRO A 378 -35.55 -7.13 -9.12
N LEU A 379 -35.23 -5.84 -9.06
CA LEU A 379 -35.89 -4.86 -8.19
C LEU A 379 -37.38 -4.84 -8.54
N ARG A 380 -38.21 -5.62 -7.83
CA ARG A 380 -39.65 -5.62 -8.04
C ARG A 380 -40.21 -4.26 -7.63
N GLY A 381 -40.55 -3.46 -8.65
CA GLY A 381 -41.41 -2.30 -8.52
C GLY A 381 -42.74 -2.70 -7.87
N GLY A 382 -43.24 -1.83 -7.00
CA GLY A 382 -44.46 -2.06 -6.24
C GLY A 382 -45.64 -2.40 -7.14
N SER A 383 -46.21 -3.59 -6.94
CA SER A 383 -47.59 -3.88 -7.30
C SER A 383 -48.20 -4.71 -6.17
N THR A 384 -49.33 -4.21 -5.68
CA THR A 384 -50.25 -4.78 -4.69
C THR A 384 -50.34 -6.31 -4.72
N PRO A 385 -50.41 -7.01 -3.56
CA PRO A 385 -50.58 -8.46 -3.56
C PRO A 385 -52.02 -8.82 -3.95
N PRO A 386 -52.26 -9.90 -4.73
CA PRO A 386 -53.60 -10.44 -4.89
C PRO A 386 -53.97 -11.24 -3.65
N ALA A 387 -55.23 -11.08 -3.23
CA ALA A 387 -55.83 -11.89 -2.18
C ALA A 387 -56.12 -13.30 -2.69
N ALA A 388 -55.54 -14.33 -2.06
CA ALA A 388 -56.03 -15.70 -2.11
C ALA A 388 -55.50 -16.48 -0.90
N GLY A 389 -56.43 -16.99 -0.09
CA GLY A 389 -56.14 -17.56 1.23
C GLY A 389 -55.60 -18.99 1.21
N VAL A 390 -54.78 -19.29 2.22
CA VAL A 390 -54.57 -20.65 2.74
C VAL A 390 -54.47 -20.56 4.26
N LYS A 391 -55.16 -21.49 4.92
CA LYS A 391 -55.38 -21.60 6.35
C LYS A 391 -54.12 -22.01 7.13
N THR A 392 -53.89 -21.32 8.25
CA THR A 392 -53.44 -21.77 9.58
C THR A 392 -52.38 -22.89 9.70
N THR A 393 -51.26 -22.60 10.38
CA THR A 393 -50.99 -23.07 11.76
C THR A 393 -49.80 -22.33 12.43
N ALA A 394 -50.09 -21.80 13.63
CA ALA A 394 -49.27 -21.69 14.84
C ALA A 394 -48.06 -20.74 14.97
N ALA A 395 -48.17 -19.95 16.06
CA ALA A 395 -47.16 -19.34 16.93
C ALA A 395 -46.52 -17.99 16.52
N ALA A 396 -47.14 -16.92 17.01
CA ALA A 396 -46.57 -15.58 17.14
C ALA A 396 -45.58 -15.49 18.32
N PRO A 397 -44.56 -14.61 18.26
CA PRO A 397 -44.08 -13.91 19.43
C PRO A 397 -44.64 -12.48 19.46
N ALA A 398 -44.86 -12.03 20.69
CA ALA A 398 -45.55 -10.81 21.06
C ALA A 398 -44.87 -9.52 20.57
N VAL A 399 -45.72 -8.54 20.27
CA VAL A 399 -45.40 -7.14 20.00
C VAL A 399 -44.75 -6.50 21.24
N VAL A 400 -43.53 -5.99 21.10
CA VAL A 400 -42.93 -5.04 22.04
C VAL A 400 -43.20 -3.63 21.52
N PRO A 401 -43.90 -2.74 22.25
CA PRO A 401 -44.11 -1.37 21.82
C PRO A 401 -42.90 -0.49 22.19
N GLY A 402 -42.50 0.41 21.30
CA GLY A 402 -41.88 1.69 21.71
C GLY A 402 -40.35 1.81 21.76
N GLY A 403 -39.57 1.01 21.01
CA GLY A 403 -38.09 1.13 20.94
C GLY A 403 -37.54 1.16 19.50
N GLY A 404 -38.17 1.89 18.59
CA GLY A 404 -38.14 1.59 17.14
C GLY A 404 -37.00 2.15 16.26
N ALA A 405 -35.96 2.79 16.81
CA ALA A 405 -34.84 3.27 15.99
C ALA A 405 -33.48 2.95 16.61
N GLY A 406 -33.29 3.25 17.90
CA GLY A 406 -32.04 2.98 18.62
C GLY A 406 -31.68 1.49 18.73
N ALA A 407 -32.67 0.60 18.90
CA ALA A 407 -32.42 -0.85 18.98
C ALA A 407 -32.07 -1.49 17.63
N ALA A 408 -32.64 -0.98 16.53
CA ALA A 408 -32.30 -1.41 15.17
C ALA A 408 -30.92 -0.87 14.74
N VAL A 409 -30.56 0.34 15.20
CA VAL A 409 -29.24 0.95 15.00
C VAL A 409 -28.15 0.23 15.79
N ALA A 410 -28.39 -0.09 17.07
CA ALA A 410 -27.48 -0.91 17.87
C ALA A 410 -27.34 -2.33 17.31
N ALA A 411 -28.41 -2.92 16.76
CA ALA A 411 -28.36 -4.21 16.09
C ALA A 411 -27.59 -4.16 14.74
N ALA A 412 -27.69 -3.06 13.98
CA ALA A 412 -26.95 -2.87 12.73
C ALA A 412 -25.45 -2.57 12.95
N ALA A 413 -25.11 -1.80 13.99
CA ALA A 413 -23.72 -1.56 14.42
C ALA A 413 -23.10 -2.81 15.08
N ALA A 414 -23.88 -3.59 15.82
CA ALA A 414 -23.48 -4.91 16.35
C ALA A 414 -23.33 -5.97 15.24
N ALA A 415 -24.02 -5.84 14.10
CA ALA A 415 -24.00 -6.81 13.01
C ALA A 415 -22.69 -6.85 12.19
N HIS A 416 -21.70 -6.01 12.50
CA HIS A 416 -20.45 -5.92 11.72
C HIS A 416 -19.20 -6.39 12.46
N ARG A 417 -19.26 -6.48 13.79
CA ARG A 417 -18.13 -6.95 14.59
C ARG A 417 -18.32 -8.45 14.86
N PRO A 418 -17.29 -9.28 14.64
CA PRO A 418 -17.38 -10.68 15.03
C PRO A 418 -17.74 -10.81 16.51
N THR A 419 -18.71 -11.66 16.81
CA THR A 419 -19.19 -11.95 18.17
C THR A 419 -18.85 -13.38 18.61
N ASP A 420 -18.63 -14.26 17.64
CA ASP A 420 -18.30 -15.67 17.83
C ASP A 420 -17.34 -16.17 16.74
N VAL A 421 -16.89 -17.41 16.86
CA VAL A 421 -15.97 -18.02 15.88
C VAL A 421 -16.64 -18.19 14.50
N ALA A 422 -17.95 -18.42 14.44
CA ALA A 422 -18.67 -18.58 13.18
C ALA A 422 -18.74 -17.28 12.36
N SER A 423 -18.58 -16.12 13.00
CA SER A 423 -18.51 -14.81 12.36
C SER A 423 -17.10 -14.40 11.91
N LEU A 424 -16.06 -15.21 12.17
CA LEU A 424 -14.65 -14.93 11.82
C LEU A 424 -14.28 -15.31 10.37
N TYR A 425 -15.18 -15.10 9.42
CA TYR A 425 -14.92 -15.35 8.00
C TYR A 425 -15.07 -14.09 7.16
N GLY A 426 -14.47 -14.10 5.97
CA GLY A 426 -14.59 -13.01 5.00
C GLY A 426 -14.14 -11.66 5.55
N LEU A 427 -14.91 -10.61 5.24
CA LEU A 427 -14.59 -9.23 5.60
C LEU A 427 -14.55 -9.01 7.14
N PRO A 428 -15.54 -9.44 7.95
CA PRO A 428 -15.48 -9.27 9.40
C PRO A 428 -14.27 -9.95 10.06
N GLY A 429 -13.93 -11.18 9.62
CA GLY A 429 -12.76 -11.90 10.12
C GLY A 429 -11.44 -11.19 9.78
N ALA A 430 -11.32 -10.67 8.55
CA ALA A 430 -10.15 -9.89 8.15
C ALA A 430 -10.03 -8.55 8.92
N VAL A 431 -11.14 -7.82 9.10
CA VAL A 431 -11.17 -6.60 9.94
C VAL A 431 -10.74 -6.93 11.37
N ARG A 432 -11.20 -8.05 11.94
CA ARG A 432 -10.76 -8.51 13.26
C ARG A 432 -9.27 -8.78 13.31
N LEU A 433 -8.72 -9.46 12.31
CA LEU A 433 -7.29 -9.70 12.20
C LEU A 433 -6.52 -8.37 12.16
N MET A 434 -7.00 -7.40 11.38
CA MET A 434 -6.39 -6.05 11.31
C MET A 434 -6.44 -5.32 12.65
N GLU A 435 -7.56 -5.36 13.39
CA GLU A 435 -7.66 -4.78 14.73
C GLU A 435 -6.63 -5.40 15.70
N MET A 436 -6.53 -6.73 15.70
CA MET A 436 -5.57 -7.44 16.56
C MET A 436 -4.12 -7.14 16.16
N VAL A 437 -3.83 -7.09 14.86
CA VAL A 437 -2.49 -6.73 14.37
C VAL A 437 -2.11 -5.33 14.82
N VAL A 438 -2.98 -4.33 14.61
CA VAL A 438 -2.73 -2.96 15.03
C VAL A 438 -2.51 -2.89 16.55
N GLU A 439 -3.32 -3.60 17.34
CA GLU A 439 -3.14 -3.65 18.79
C GLU A 439 -1.78 -4.25 19.20
N ALA A 440 -1.38 -5.36 18.57
CA ALA A 440 -0.09 -5.98 18.85
C ALA A 440 1.06 -4.99 18.59
N ARG A 441 0.97 -4.21 17.51
CA ARG A 441 1.95 -3.17 17.18
C ARG A 441 1.98 -2.04 18.20
N HIS A 442 0.84 -1.60 18.73
CA HIS A 442 0.80 -0.62 19.84
C HIS A 442 1.43 -1.17 21.12
N LEU A 443 1.20 -2.44 21.45
CA LEU A 443 1.75 -3.06 22.65
C LEU A 443 3.28 -3.17 22.61
N ILE A 444 3.87 -3.40 21.43
CA ILE A 444 5.34 -3.54 21.29
C ILE A 444 6.06 -2.22 21.03
N ARG A 445 5.36 -1.19 20.55
CA ARG A 445 5.93 0.12 20.17
C ARG A 445 6.77 0.78 21.29
N PRO A 446 6.34 0.84 22.56
CA PRO A 446 7.13 1.46 23.62
C PRO A 446 8.50 0.81 23.82
N PHE A 447 8.59 -0.52 23.62
CA PHE A 447 9.85 -1.25 23.75
C PHE A 447 10.79 -0.97 22.57
N MET A 448 10.25 -0.86 21.35
CA MET A 448 11.03 -0.45 20.18
C MET A 448 11.62 0.95 20.34
N GLU A 449 10.86 1.88 20.92
CA GLU A 449 11.30 3.25 21.16
C GLU A 449 12.32 3.37 22.30
N ALA A 450 12.19 2.52 23.33
CA ALA A 450 13.12 2.48 24.45
C ALA A 450 14.45 1.77 24.13
N GLY A 451 14.51 1.06 23.00
CA GLY A 451 15.74 0.47 22.46
C GLY A 451 16.14 -0.86 23.11
N ASP A 452 17.37 -1.29 22.84
CA ASP A 452 17.81 -2.67 23.09
C ASP A 452 17.83 -3.10 24.56
N ALA A 453 18.12 -2.17 25.47
CA ALA A 453 18.06 -2.44 26.91
C ALA A 453 16.65 -2.81 27.37
N ALA A 454 15.61 -2.16 26.83
CA ALA A 454 14.22 -2.44 27.18
C ALA A 454 13.73 -3.81 26.64
N CYS A 455 14.44 -4.37 25.66
CA CYS A 455 14.19 -5.69 25.08
C CYS A 455 15.17 -6.76 25.57
N GLY A 456 15.98 -6.48 26.60
CA GLY A 456 16.96 -7.43 27.13
C GLY A 456 18.00 -7.90 26.10
N GLY A 457 18.44 -7.01 25.21
CA GLY A 457 19.40 -7.35 24.15
C GLY A 457 18.79 -7.97 22.90
N ARG A 458 17.46 -7.97 22.78
CA ARG A 458 16.71 -8.63 21.71
C ARG A 458 15.77 -7.69 20.96
N LEU A 459 16.13 -6.41 20.81
CA LEU A 459 15.34 -5.45 20.04
C LEU A 459 15.05 -5.95 18.62
N VAL A 460 16.02 -6.63 18.00
CA VAL A 460 15.88 -7.19 16.66
C VAL A 460 14.64 -8.09 16.52
N ASP A 461 14.32 -8.90 17.54
CA ASP A 461 13.16 -9.79 17.50
C ASP A 461 11.84 -9.02 17.57
N VAL A 462 11.81 -7.92 18.32
CA VAL A 462 10.64 -7.03 18.39
C VAL A 462 10.44 -6.27 17.08
N MET A 463 11.52 -5.84 16.43
CA MET A 463 11.44 -5.16 15.13
C MET A 463 10.97 -6.10 14.01
N PHE A 464 11.43 -7.36 14.01
CA PHE A 464 10.91 -8.37 13.08
C PHE A 464 9.46 -8.75 13.36
N LEU A 465 9.02 -8.76 14.63
CA LEU A 465 7.60 -8.89 14.96
C LEU A 465 6.79 -7.73 14.38
N ASP A 466 7.26 -6.49 14.51
CA ASP A 466 6.57 -5.33 13.94
C ASP A 466 6.51 -5.36 12.39
N LEU A 467 7.58 -5.82 11.72
CA LEU A 467 7.61 -6.03 10.28
C LEU A 467 6.63 -7.13 9.84
N ALA A 468 6.58 -8.25 10.57
CA ALA A 468 5.68 -9.35 10.25
C ALA A 468 4.21 -8.99 10.51
N LEU A 469 3.92 -8.22 11.57
CA LEU A 469 2.59 -7.67 11.84
C LEU A 469 2.15 -6.72 10.72
N ASP A 470 3.02 -5.80 10.30
CA ASP A 470 2.76 -4.91 9.16
C ASP A 470 2.47 -5.70 7.88
N SER A 471 3.30 -6.70 7.55
CA SER A 471 3.10 -7.58 6.38
C SER A 471 1.79 -8.37 6.45
N ALA A 472 1.41 -8.87 7.63
CA ALA A 472 0.14 -9.56 7.85
C ALA A 472 -1.07 -8.64 7.60
N LEU A 473 -1.01 -7.36 8.01
CA LEU A 473 -2.07 -6.40 7.72
C LEU A 473 -2.18 -6.09 6.23
N ARG A 474 -1.06 -5.87 5.54
CA ARG A 474 -1.06 -5.63 4.08
C ARG A 474 -1.73 -6.80 3.35
N THR A 475 -1.32 -8.02 3.67
CA THR A 475 -1.90 -9.26 3.12
C THR A 475 -3.40 -9.37 3.41
N ALA A 476 -3.82 -9.02 4.64
CA ALA A 476 -5.23 -9.00 5.01
C ALA A 476 -6.04 -8.01 4.15
N VAL A 477 -5.54 -6.78 3.96
CA VAL A 477 -6.20 -5.76 3.12
C VAL A 477 -6.30 -6.20 1.66
N GLU A 478 -5.23 -6.74 1.10
CA GLU A 478 -5.20 -7.25 -0.28
C GLU A 478 -6.24 -8.36 -0.50
N SER A 479 -6.43 -9.24 0.51
CA SER A 479 -7.43 -10.32 0.43
C SER A 479 -8.88 -9.85 0.43
N ILE A 480 -9.17 -8.66 0.98
CA ILE A 480 -10.53 -8.09 1.10
C ILE A 480 -10.81 -6.92 0.17
N LEU A 481 -9.89 -6.61 -0.74
CA LEU A 481 -9.99 -5.48 -1.66
C LEU A 481 -11.29 -5.46 -2.46
N GLY A 482 -11.67 -6.62 -3.01
CA GLY A 482 -12.92 -6.80 -3.76
C GLY A 482 -14.19 -6.59 -2.91
N PRO A 483 -14.33 -7.27 -1.76
CA PRO A 483 -15.40 -6.99 -0.78
C PRO A 483 -15.51 -5.51 -0.38
N VAL A 484 -14.39 -4.84 -0.07
CA VAL A 484 -14.40 -3.42 0.34
C VAL A 484 -14.84 -2.51 -0.81
N LYS A 485 -14.36 -2.77 -2.04
CA LYS A 485 -14.80 -2.04 -3.23
C LYS A 485 -16.32 -2.11 -3.43
N ARG A 486 -16.93 -3.28 -3.19
CA ARG A 486 -18.39 -3.43 -3.22
C ARG A 486 -19.07 -2.63 -2.11
N ALA A 487 -18.57 -2.71 -0.88
CA ALA A 487 -19.12 -1.93 0.24
C ALA A 487 -19.12 -0.41 -0.02
N ILE A 488 -18.05 0.11 -0.64
CA ILE A 488 -17.97 1.52 -1.07
C ILE A 488 -19.04 1.84 -2.12
N ALA A 489 -19.18 0.99 -3.14
CA ALA A 489 -20.14 1.17 -4.23
C ALA A 489 -21.58 1.11 -3.72
N ASP A 490 -21.90 0.14 -2.87
CA ASP A 490 -23.23 -0.02 -2.27
C ASP A 490 -23.56 1.18 -1.36
N GLY A 491 -22.62 1.58 -0.50
CA GLY A 491 -22.80 2.70 0.44
C GLY A 491 -23.04 4.04 -0.26
N THR A 492 -22.33 4.32 -1.35
CA THR A 492 -22.46 5.57 -2.10
C THR A 492 -23.60 5.54 -3.11
N GLY A 493 -23.81 4.42 -3.79
CA GLY A 493 -24.85 4.25 -4.81
C GLY A 493 -26.27 4.37 -4.23
N ILE A 494 -26.53 3.75 -3.07
CA ILE A 494 -27.83 3.88 -2.40
C ILE A 494 -28.09 5.33 -1.99
N TYR A 495 -27.07 6.05 -1.53
CA TYR A 495 -27.18 7.46 -1.17
C TYR A 495 -27.50 8.33 -2.40
N ILE A 496 -26.81 8.12 -3.53
CA ILE A 496 -27.08 8.85 -4.78
C ILE A 496 -28.52 8.62 -5.25
N ALA A 497 -28.97 7.36 -5.24
CA ALA A 497 -30.34 7.01 -5.63
C ALA A 497 -31.38 7.66 -4.69
N ALA A 498 -31.11 7.65 -3.39
CA ALA A 498 -31.90 8.30 -2.37
C ALA A 498 -32.01 9.83 -2.57
N ALA A 499 -30.88 10.49 -2.84
CA ALA A 499 -30.85 11.93 -3.10
C ALA A 499 -31.59 12.29 -4.40
N ALA A 500 -31.47 11.48 -5.45
CA ALA A 500 -32.19 11.68 -6.71
C ALA A 500 -33.72 11.51 -6.54
N ALA A 501 -34.16 10.51 -5.77
CA ALA A 501 -35.58 10.31 -5.47
C ALA A 501 -36.20 11.47 -4.67
N ALA A 502 -35.41 12.08 -3.76
CA ALA A 502 -35.84 13.25 -2.99
C ALA A 502 -35.97 14.54 -3.84
N ALA A 503 -35.28 14.62 -4.99
CA ALA A 503 -35.34 15.78 -5.87
C ALA A 503 -36.66 15.90 -6.67
N GLY A 504 -37.44 14.80 -6.79
CA GLY A 504 -38.75 14.76 -7.45
C GLY A 504 -38.73 15.04 -8.97
N PRO A 505 -39.74 14.57 -9.74
CA PRO A 505 -39.95 15.08 -11.09
C PRO A 505 -40.52 16.50 -10.96
N THR A 506 -39.77 17.50 -11.41
CA THR A 506 -40.31 18.84 -11.62
C THR A 506 -41.39 18.77 -12.70
N GLY A 507 -42.64 18.61 -12.28
CA GLY A 507 -43.79 18.73 -13.16
C GLY A 507 -43.91 20.17 -13.65
N GLY A 508 -43.89 20.36 -14.97
CA GLY A 508 -44.25 21.63 -15.59
C GLY A 508 -43.75 21.80 -17.02
N ASN A 509 -44.51 21.25 -17.98
CA ASN A 509 -44.71 21.68 -19.37
C ASN A 509 -43.54 22.21 -20.22
N GLY A 510 -43.43 21.63 -21.41
CA GLY A 510 -42.41 21.92 -22.40
C GLY A 510 -42.29 23.38 -22.81
N ALA A 511 -41.03 23.81 -22.92
CA ALA A 511 -40.56 24.69 -23.97
C ALA A 511 -39.08 24.40 -24.16
N ALA A 512 -38.70 24.07 -25.39
CA ALA A 512 -37.31 24.04 -25.80
C ALA A 512 -36.68 25.42 -25.56
N ALA A 513 -35.57 25.45 -24.83
CA ALA A 513 -34.64 26.59 -24.88
C ALA A 513 -33.22 26.06 -24.75
N SER A 514 -32.53 26.15 -25.90
CA SER A 514 -31.10 25.98 -26.11
C SER A 514 -30.26 26.87 -25.19
N GLY A 515 -29.00 26.46 -25.02
CA GLY A 515 -28.08 27.01 -24.03
C GLY A 515 -27.73 28.49 -24.16
N ALA A 516 -27.24 29.03 -23.05
CA ALA A 516 -26.35 30.19 -23.04
C ALA A 516 -25.56 30.20 -21.72
N ALA A 517 -24.25 30.40 -21.85
CA ALA A 517 -23.33 30.65 -20.76
C ALA A 517 -23.63 31.98 -20.05
N ALA A 518 -23.25 32.08 -18.77
CA ALA A 518 -23.00 33.37 -18.14
C ALA A 518 -21.72 33.29 -17.30
N ARG A 519 -20.72 34.05 -17.75
CA ARG A 519 -19.49 34.42 -17.05
C ARG A 519 -19.71 35.68 -16.19
N ALA A 520 -18.70 35.94 -15.35
CA ALA A 520 -18.41 37.16 -14.57
C ALA A 520 -19.20 37.28 -13.25
N GLY A 521 -18.61 37.54 -12.09
CA GLY A 521 -17.36 38.25 -11.79
C GLY A 521 -17.73 39.36 -10.81
N GLY A 522 -17.43 39.20 -9.52
CA GLY A 522 -17.78 40.18 -8.50
C GLY A 522 -17.22 39.80 -7.13
N VAL A 523 -16.19 40.54 -6.73
CA VAL A 523 -15.69 40.60 -5.35
C VAL A 523 -16.81 41.14 -4.47
N GLY A 524 -17.24 40.35 -3.50
CA GLY A 524 -18.28 40.72 -2.55
C GLY A 524 -18.32 39.73 -1.40
N THR A 525 -17.69 40.08 -0.28
CA THR A 525 -17.92 39.48 1.03
C THR A 525 -19.42 39.42 1.33
N VAL A 526 -19.98 38.22 1.32
CA VAL A 526 -21.30 37.92 1.90
C VAL A 526 -21.13 36.87 2.97
N VAL A 527 -21.03 37.35 4.20
CA VAL A 527 -21.45 36.60 5.39
C VAL A 527 -22.97 36.55 5.32
N GLY A 528 -23.56 35.36 5.27
CA GLY A 528 -25.00 35.21 5.48
C GLY A 528 -25.66 34.04 4.75
N GLY A 529 -26.16 33.09 5.53
CA GLY A 529 -27.37 32.34 5.18
C GLY A 529 -27.16 31.07 4.36
N GLY A 530 -26.49 30.07 4.93
CA GLY A 530 -26.62 28.69 4.46
C GLY A 530 -28.07 28.23 4.63
N SER A 531 -28.84 28.24 3.55
CA SER A 531 -30.10 27.52 3.46
C SER A 531 -29.79 26.03 3.48
N GLY A 532 -29.60 25.49 4.68
CA GLY A 532 -29.69 24.06 4.90
C GLY A 532 -31.05 23.61 4.38
N VAL A 533 -31.05 22.75 3.38
CA VAL A 533 -32.19 21.84 3.17
C VAL A 533 -32.12 20.87 4.35
N GLY A 534 -32.55 21.36 5.51
CA GLY A 534 -32.79 20.54 6.66
C GLY A 534 -33.88 19.56 6.25
N LEU A 535 -33.52 18.30 6.14
CA LEU A 535 -34.48 17.23 6.36
C LEU A 535 -35.08 17.53 7.74
N GLY A 536 -36.30 18.08 7.75
CA GLY A 536 -36.99 18.42 8.99
C GLY A 536 -36.94 17.24 9.96
N ALA A 537 -36.91 17.53 11.26
CA ALA A 537 -36.76 16.58 12.36
C ALA A 537 -37.80 15.44 12.41
N GLY A 538 -38.71 15.33 11.42
CA GLY A 538 -39.68 14.24 11.23
C GLY A 538 -39.55 13.44 9.92
N GLY A 539 -38.48 13.61 9.13
CA GLY A 539 -38.28 12.86 7.88
C GLY A 539 -37.90 11.41 8.13
N ARG A 540 -38.73 10.44 7.71
CA ARG A 540 -38.38 9.01 7.75
C ARG A 540 -37.17 8.75 6.86
N PRO A 541 -36.13 8.04 7.34
CA PRO A 541 -34.99 7.65 6.50
C PRO A 541 -35.48 6.82 5.31
N LEU A 542 -34.88 7.08 4.14
CA LEU A 542 -35.20 6.37 2.90
C LEU A 542 -34.90 4.86 3.05
N ALA A 543 -35.66 4.02 2.34
CA ALA A 543 -35.46 2.57 2.37
C ALA A 543 -34.02 2.24 1.94
N GLY A 544 -33.29 1.51 2.79
CA GLY A 544 -31.89 1.13 2.54
C GLY A 544 -30.83 2.13 3.05
N ALA A 545 -31.19 3.32 3.56
CA ALA A 545 -30.23 4.31 4.04
C ALA A 545 -29.34 3.79 5.19
N PHE A 546 -29.89 2.98 6.09
CA PHE A 546 -29.12 2.33 7.16
C PHE A 546 -28.15 1.27 6.63
N ALA A 547 -28.55 0.49 5.63
CA ALA A 547 -27.67 -0.51 5.00
C ALA A 547 -26.51 0.18 4.26
N ALA A 548 -26.78 1.29 3.57
CA ALA A 548 -25.78 2.11 2.91
C ALA A 548 -24.78 2.73 3.91
N ALA A 549 -25.31 3.30 5.01
CA ALA A 549 -24.51 3.85 6.08
C ALA A 549 -23.61 2.77 6.71
N ALA A 550 -24.13 1.56 6.91
CA ALA A 550 -23.39 0.42 7.46
C ALA A 550 -22.27 -0.06 6.51
N ALA A 551 -22.56 -0.20 5.21
CA ALA A 551 -21.56 -0.56 4.20
C ALA A 551 -20.42 0.46 4.11
N LEU A 552 -20.76 1.77 4.14
CA LEU A 552 -19.75 2.83 4.20
C LEU A 552 -18.95 2.77 5.51
N THR A 553 -19.58 2.49 6.65
CA THR A 553 -18.87 2.29 7.93
C THR A 553 -17.85 1.16 7.84
N GLN A 554 -18.18 0.01 7.22
CA GLN A 554 -17.21 -1.08 7.03
C GLN A 554 -16.01 -0.65 6.20
N ALA A 555 -16.24 0.05 5.09
CA ALA A 555 -15.17 0.53 4.23
C ALA A 555 -14.27 1.54 4.96
N LEU A 556 -14.87 2.50 5.68
CA LEU A 556 -14.14 3.48 6.48
C LEU A 556 -13.36 2.83 7.63
N GLU A 557 -13.85 1.73 8.20
CA GLU A 557 -13.14 0.97 9.23
C GLU A 557 -11.85 0.33 8.70
N VAL A 558 -11.90 -0.25 7.50
CA VAL A 558 -10.71 -0.78 6.82
C VAL A 558 -9.72 0.35 6.52
N VAL A 559 -10.19 1.49 6.01
CA VAL A 559 -9.35 2.67 5.75
C VAL A 559 -8.73 3.20 7.04
N ARG A 560 -9.49 3.25 8.14
CA ARG A 560 -9.01 3.65 9.46
C ARG A 560 -7.89 2.72 9.94
N LEU A 561 -8.12 1.42 9.98
CA LEU A 561 -7.11 0.45 10.42
C LEU A 561 -5.84 0.48 9.56
N THR A 562 -5.99 0.64 8.25
CA THR A 562 -4.86 0.77 7.33
C THR A 562 -4.10 2.09 7.52
N THR A 563 -4.82 3.19 7.77
CA THR A 563 -4.22 4.50 8.14
C THR A 563 -3.44 4.39 9.44
N GLU A 564 -3.97 3.66 10.41
CA GLU A 564 -3.31 3.47 11.70
C GLU A 564 -2.03 2.65 11.58
N ASN A 565 -2.09 1.57 10.79
CA ASN A 565 -0.93 0.75 10.47
C ASN A 565 0.16 1.56 9.73
N ALA A 566 -0.24 2.42 8.80
CA ALA A 566 0.67 3.36 8.14
C ALA A 566 1.28 4.35 9.15
N ALA A 567 0.49 4.94 10.05
CA ALA A 567 0.98 5.85 11.09
C ALA A 567 1.99 5.19 12.06
N LEU A 568 1.85 3.89 12.32
CA LEU A 568 2.78 3.12 13.15
C LEU A 568 4.10 2.79 12.46
N SER A 569 4.09 2.72 11.13
CA SER A 569 5.25 2.31 10.31
C SER A 569 6.02 3.49 9.74
N CYS A 570 5.32 4.61 9.58
CA CYS A 570 5.90 5.87 9.18
C CYS A 570 6.51 6.58 10.38
N THR A 571 7.32 7.56 10.05
CA THR A 571 7.83 8.58 10.97
C THR A 571 6.64 9.29 11.63
N PRO A 572 6.81 9.92 12.81
CA PRO A 572 5.76 10.73 13.40
C PRO A 572 5.13 11.62 12.34
N ASN A 573 3.87 11.36 12.04
CA ASN A 573 3.15 11.97 10.94
C ASN A 573 1.80 12.38 11.47
N ASP A 574 1.76 13.63 11.90
CA ASP A 574 0.60 14.25 12.50
C ASP A 574 -0.62 14.17 11.56
N ASP A 575 -0.43 14.26 10.24
CA ASP A 575 -1.54 14.13 9.29
C ASP A 575 -2.18 12.74 9.34
N LEU A 576 -1.39 11.66 9.36
CA LEU A 576 -1.94 10.30 9.47
C LEU A 576 -2.62 10.10 10.82
N VAL A 577 -2.02 10.59 11.92
CA VAL A 577 -2.57 10.48 13.28
C VAL A 577 -3.89 11.25 13.40
N TYR A 578 -3.92 12.51 12.97
CA TYR A 578 -5.14 13.34 12.99
C TYR A 578 -6.22 12.78 12.06
N SER A 579 -5.85 12.35 10.85
CA SER A 579 -6.79 11.73 9.92
C SER A 579 -7.39 10.45 10.50
N ASN A 580 -6.58 9.63 11.17
CA ASN A 580 -7.06 8.43 11.86
C ASN A 580 -8.03 8.76 13.01
N LYS A 581 -7.73 9.80 13.80
CA LYS A 581 -8.63 10.30 14.86
C LYS A 581 -9.99 10.70 14.29
N TRP A 582 -10.01 11.41 13.17
CA TRP A 582 -11.27 11.78 12.51
C TRP A 582 -12.00 10.58 11.91
N LEU A 583 -11.28 9.63 11.30
CA LEU A 583 -11.89 8.39 10.81
C LEU A 583 -12.56 7.59 11.93
N ARG A 584 -11.97 7.54 13.13
CA ARG A 584 -12.61 6.92 14.31
C ARG A 584 -13.95 7.56 14.64
N LEU A 585 -14.02 8.89 14.63
CA LEU A 585 -15.26 9.63 14.84
C LEU A 585 -16.30 9.29 13.77
N LEU A 586 -15.90 9.27 12.50
CA LEU A 586 -16.79 8.94 11.39
C LEU A 586 -17.29 7.50 11.43
N VAL A 587 -16.46 6.55 11.85
CA VAL A 587 -16.87 5.15 12.02
C VAL A 587 -17.88 5.02 13.16
N ALA A 588 -17.72 5.78 14.24
CA ALA A 588 -18.63 5.79 15.39
C ALA A 588 -19.95 6.55 15.14
N GLN A 589 -20.06 7.31 14.04
CA GLN A 589 -21.30 7.98 13.66
C GLN A 589 -22.29 6.99 13.01
N GLU A 590 -23.47 6.86 13.62
CA GLU A 590 -24.49 5.90 13.21
C GLU A 590 -25.76 6.54 12.61
N ASP A 591 -25.91 7.88 12.68
CA ASP A 591 -27.12 8.56 12.20
C ASP A 591 -27.11 8.74 10.67
N PRO A 592 -28.03 8.10 9.92
CA PRO A 592 -28.10 8.25 8.47
C PRO A 592 -28.55 9.66 8.02
N ARG A 593 -29.09 10.50 8.91
CA ARG A 593 -29.48 11.88 8.57
C ARG A 593 -28.28 12.78 8.30
N ASP A 594 -27.12 12.45 8.88
CA ASP A 594 -25.86 13.17 8.68
C ASP A 594 -25.03 12.58 7.54
N ALA A 595 -25.60 11.68 6.72
CA ALA A 595 -24.85 10.94 5.70
C ALA A 595 -24.11 11.84 4.70
N ARG A 596 -24.67 12.99 4.31
CA ARG A 596 -23.99 13.92 3.40
C ARG A 596 -22.74 14.53 4.03
N ASP A 597 -22.88 15.03 5.25
CA ASP A 597 -21.79 15.68 5.97
C ASP A 597 -20.70 14.66 6.31
N ARG A 598 -21.10 13.45 6.69
CA ARG A 598 -20.20 12.30 6.89
C ARG A 598 -19.41 11.97 5.62
N MET A 599 -20.05 11.97 4.46
CA MET A 599 -19.38 11.73 3.16
C MET A 599 -18.43 12.87 2.78
N LEU A 600 -18.81 14.13 3.02
CA LEU A 600 -17.94 15.30 2.80
C LEU A 600 -16.71 15.27 3.71
N GLN A 601 -16.90 14.96 4.99
CA GLN A 601 -15.80 14.78 5.95
C GLN A 601 -14.89 13.61 5.55
N SER A 602 -15.47 12.48 5.12
CA SER A 602 -14.72 11.33 4.59
C SER A 602 -13.90 11.71 3.36
N LEU A 603 -14.44 12.56 2.47
CA LEU A 603 -13.76 13.02 1.27
C LEU A 603 -12.57 13.92 1.64
N ALA A 604 -12.77 14.88 2.55
CA ALA A 604 -11.72 15.77 3.01
C ALA A 604 -10.55 15.00 3.66
N ILE A 605 -10.85 13.98 4.47
CA ILE A 605 -9.84 13.10 5.06
C ILE A 605 -9.13 12.29 3.97
N THR A 606 -9.88 11.72 3.02
CA THR A 606 -9.34 10.95 1.89
C THR A 606 -8.34 11.80 1.08
N GLU A 607 -8.67 13.05 0.79
CA GLU A 607 -7.76 13.97 0.08
C GLU A 607 -6.52 14.34 0.89
N ARG A 608 -6.66 14.50 2.22
CA ARG A 608 -5.51 14.74 3.12
C ARG A 608 -4.57 13.54 3.15
N LEU A 609 -5.11 12.35 3.35
CA LEU A 609 -4.35 11.09 3.34
C LEU A 609 -3.65 10.88 1.99
N LYS A 610 -4.35 11.10 0.88
CA LYS A 610 -3.77 10.96 -0.47
C LYS A 610 -2.57 11.88 -0.68
N ARG A 611 -2.67 13.15 -0.29
CA ARG A 611 -1.56 14.12 -0.40
C ARG A 611 -0.39 13.71 0.48
N ASN A 612 -0.67 13.36 1.73
CA ASN A 612 0.36 12.93 2.66
C ASN A 612 1.12 11.68 2.17
N LEU A 613 0.41 10.68 1.64
CA LEU A 613 1.04 9.50 1.03
C LEU A 613 1.90 9.86 -0.18
N ALA A 614 1.43 10.76 -1.05
CA ALA A 614 2.20 11.23 -2.19
C ALA A 614 3.52 11.88 -1.76
N ASP A 615 3.48 12.73 -0.73
CA ASP A 615 4.65 13.43 -0.21
C ASP A 615 5.64 12.44 0.45
N GLN A 616 5.13 11.47 1.22
CA GLN A 616 5.96 10.41 1.81
C GLN A 616 6.61 9.52 0.75
N GLY A 617 5.85 9.13 -0.28
CA GLY A 617 6.35 8.34 -1.40
C GLY A 617 7.44 9.07 -2.17
N ALA A 618 7.24 10.36 -2.44
CA ALA A 618 8.22 11.21 -3.12
C ALA A 618 9.51 11.38 -2.28
N ALA A 619 9.39 11.58 -0.97
CA ALA A 619 10.54 11.69 -0.07
C ALA A 619 11.38 10.40 -0.05
N LEU A 620 10.72 9.24 0.06
CA LEU A 620 11.41 7.95 0.07
C LEU A 620 12.07 7.65 -1.28
N LEU A 621 11.40 7.97 -2.38
CA LEU A 621 11.94 7.83 -3.73
C LEU A 621 13.18 8.71 -3.94
N GLY A 622 13.10 9.98 -3.55
CA GLY A 622 14.22 10.93 -3.66
C GLY A 622 15.43 10.53 -2.81
N LEU A 623 15.22 9.74 -1.76
CA LEU A 623 16.29 9.20 -0.93
C LEU A 623 16.89 7.90 -1.50
N MET A 624 16.05 7.02 -2.06
CA MET A 624 16.42 5.67 -2.48
C MET A 624 16.93 5.57 -3.92
N GLN A 625 16.27 6.25 -4.87
CA GLN A 625 16.57 6.07 -6.30
C GLN A 625 17.95 6.65 -6.68
N PRO A 626 18.35 7.86 -6.25
CA PRO A 626 19.64 8.42 -6.64
C PRO A 626 20.87 7.57 -6.25
N PRO A 627 21.00 7.05 -5.00
CA PRO A 627 22.11 6.16 -4.68
C PRO A 627 21.99 4.79 -5.36
N ALA A 628 20.77 4.31 -5.65
CA ALA A 628 20.58 3.08 -6.42
C ALA A 628 21.12 3.25 -7.85
N ASP A 629 20.78 4.33 -8.56
CA ASP A 629 21.25 4.60 -9.92
C ASP A 629 22.79 4.68 -9.97
N GLU A 630 23.40 5.41 -9.03
CA GLU A 630 24.85 5.56 -9.00
C GLU A 630 25.58 4.27 -8.62
N LEU A 631 25.07 3.49 -7.66
CA LEU A 631 25.59 2.15 -7.37
C LEU A 631 25.42 1.22 -8.57
N GLY A 632 24.25 1.23 -9.21
CA GLY A 632 23.95 0.42 -10.38
C GLY A 632 24.97 0.67 -11.50
N ARG A 633 25.27 1.95 -11.78
CA ARG A 633 26.29 2.35 -12.76
C ARG A 633 27.69 1.86 -12.37
N ARG A 634 28.11 2.04 -11.10
CA ARG A 634 29.45 1.66 -10.62
C ARG A 634 29.64 0.13 -10.54
N LEU A 635 28.59 -0.59 -10.18
CA LEU A 635 28.55 -2.06 -10.10
C LEU A 635 28.21 -2.72 -11.45
N LYS A 636 27.97 -1.93 -12.50
CA LYS A 636 27.67 -2.37 -13.87
C LYS A 636 26.40 -3.24 -13.96
N LEU A 637 25.36 -2.86 -13.22
CA LEU A 637 24.05 -3.47 -13.29
C LEU A 637 23.27 -2.94 -14.51
N ALA A 638 22.35 -3.75 -15.04
CA ALA A 638 21.46 -3.34 -16.13
C ALA A 638 20.59 -2.15 -15.65
N PRO A 639 20.54 -1.02 -16.39
CA PRO A 639 19.75 0.16 -15.99
C PRO A 639 18.28 -0.16 -15.75
N GLU A 640 17.69 -1.04 -16.56
CA GLU A 640 16.29 -1.46 -16.47
C GLU A 640 15.99 -2.23 -15.18
N ALA A 641 17.00 -2.90 -14.61
CA ALA A 641 16.87 -3.61 -13.35
C ALA A 641 16.96 -2.68 -12.12
N VAL A 642 17.49 -1.46 -12.30
CA VAL A 642 17.72 -0.48 -11.22
C VAL A 642 16.65 0.62 -11.19
N SER A 643 16.10 0.97 -12.36
CA SER A 643 15.21 2.12 -12.59
C SER A 643 13.94 2.17 -11.75
N CYS A 644 13.56 1.06 -11.10
CA CYS A 644 12.34 0.93 -10.31
C CYS A 644 12.57 0.62 -8.83
N VAL A 645 13.82 0.55 -8.35
CA VAL A 645 14.11 0.13 -6.96
C VAL A 645 13.45 1.04 -5.93
N GLY A 646 13.49 2.36 -6.11
CA GLY A 646 12.83 3.28 -5.20
C GLY A 646 11.30 3.15 -5.22
N GLU A 647 10.72 2.85 -6.38
CA GLU A 647 9.27 2.62 -6.52
C GLU A 647 8.83 1.31 -5.89
N GLU A 648 9.61 0.24 -6.03
CA GLU A 648 9.38 -1.02 -5.34
C GLU A 648 9.38 -0.82 -3.82
N VAL A 649 10.28 0.03 -3.31
CA VAL A 649 10.35 0.38 -1.88
C VAL A 649 9.10 1.15 -1.45
N VAL A 650 8.64 2.13 -2.26
CA VAL A 650 7.39 2.86 -1.99
C VAL A 650 6.17 1.91 -2.00
N ARG A 651 6.09 0.99 -2.97
CA ARG A 651 5.01 -0.02 -3.06
C ARG A 651 5.08 -1.09 -1.97
N GLY A 652 6.27 -1.35 -1.44
CA GLY A 652 6.49 -2.22 -0.28
C GLY A 652 6.14 -1.57 1.06
N SER A 653 5.86 -0.26 1.08
CA SER A 653 5.54 0.47 2.31
C SER A 653 4.13 0.18 2.83
N SER A 654 3.91 0.45 4.12
CA SER A 654 2.62 0.31 4.80
C SER A 654 1.55 1.27 4.28
N GLY A 655 1.95 2.31 3.52
CA GLY A 655 1.04 3.25 2.87
C GLY A 655 0.45 2.74 1.55
N ALA A 656 1.03 1.71 0.93
CA ALA A 656 0.58 1.23 -0.39
C ALA A 656 -0.84 0.63 -0.38
N PRO A 657 -1.25 -0.20 0.60
CA PRO A 657 -2.64 -0.65 0.66
C PRO A 657 -3.62 0.50 0.93
N LEU A 658 -3.20 1.51 1.70
CA LEU A 658 -4.02 2.70 1.93
C LEU A 658 -4.23 3.47 0.62
N ALA A 659 -3.17 3.72 -0.15
CA ALA A 659 -3.26 4.39 -1.44
C ALA A 659 -4.25 3.69 -2.38
N GLN A 660 -4.20 2.36 -2.45
CA GLN A 660 -5.15 1.55 -3.20
C GLN A 660 -6.60 1.77 -2.74
N LEU A 661 -6.87 1.68 -1.44
CA LEU A 661 -8.22 1.91 -0.88
C LEU A 661 -8.75 3.32 -1.20
N LEU A 662 -7.91 4.34 -1.06
CA LEU A 662 -8.29 5.73 -1.35
C LEU A 662 -8.58 5.96 -2.84
N ALA A 663 -7.91 5.21 -3.73
CA ALA A 663 -8.14 5.30 -5.18
C ALA A 663 -9.58 4.92 -5.58
N TRP A 664 -10.26 4.07 -4.81
CA TRP A 664 -11.69 3.78 -5.02
C TRP A 664 -12.62 4.64 -4.17
N LEU A 665 -12.21 4.96 -2.94
CA LEU A 665 -13.05 5.72 -2.02
C LEU A 665 -13.27 7.17 -2.51
N GLU A 666 -12.21 7.84 -2.99
CA GLU A 666 -12.30 9.23 -3.46
C GLU A 666 -13.33 9.41 -4.59
N PRO A 667 -13.26 8.68 -5.72
CA PRO A 667 -14.27 8.79 -6.78
C PRO A 667 -15.70 8.59 -6.30
N ALA A 668 -15.92 7.56 -5.47
CA ALA A 668 -17.25 7.23 -4.97
C ALA A 668 -17.81 8.35 -4.08
N LEU A 669 -16.99 8.92 -3.19
CA LEU A 669 -17.39 10.04 -2.35
C LEU A 669 -17.62 11.32 -3.15
N ARG A 670 -16.80 11.61 -4.17
CA ARG A 670 -17.01 12.76 -5.06
C ARG A 670 -18.34 12.65 -5.80
N GLN A 671 -18.62 11.49 -6.40
CA GLN A 671 -19.90 11.24 -7.07
C GLN A 671 -21.09 11.41 -6.11
N ALA A 672 -20.98 10.89 -4.89
CA ALA A 672 -22.05 10.99 -3.90
C ALA A 672 -22.30 12.41 -3.39
N THR A 673 -21.26 13.24 -3.30
CA THR A 673 -21.34 14.59 -2.71
C THR A 673 -21.49 15.72 -3.73
N GLY A 674 -21.47 15.40 -5.04
CA GLY A 674 -21.45 16.39 -6.11
C GLY A 674 -20.08 17.04 -6.31
N GLY A 675 -19.00 16.38 -5.88
CA GLY A 675 -17.63 16.79 -6.17
C GLY A 675 -17.31 16.72 -7.67
N GLY A 676 -16.33 17.50 -8.12
CA GLY A 676 -15.91 17.58 -9.52
C GLY A 676 -15.62 16.22 -10.16
N ALA A 677 -15.74 16.15 -11.49
CA ALA A 677 -15.65 14.90 -12.26
C ALA A 677 -14.24 14.28 -12.31
N TRP A 678 -13.25 14.94 -11.70
CA TRP A 678 -11.84 14.59 -11.82
C TRP A 678 -11.23 14.12 -10.50
N GLN A 679 -10.37 13.12 -10.61
CA GLN A 679 -9.37 12.79 -9.59
C GLN A 679 -8.00 13.11 -10.16
N ILE A 680 -7.32 14.05 -9.53
CA ILE A 680 -5.93 14.36 -9.87
C ILE A 680 -5.02 13.43 -9.07
N VAL A 681 -4.18 12.68 -9.79
CA VAL A 681 -3.16 11.78 -9.23
C VAL A 681 -1.78 12.45 -9.29
N SER A 682 -1.46 13.08 -10.41
CA SER A 682 -0.30 13.97 -10.58
C SER A 682 -0.78 15.30 -11.14
N ARG A 683 -0.33 16.41 -10.57
CA ARG A 683 -0.63 17.75 -11.11
C ARG A 683 0.22 18.09 -12.34
N GLY A 684 1.27 17.32 -12.60
CA GLY A 684 2.26 17.61 -13.63
C GLY A 684 3.15 18.80 -13.26
N SER A 685 3.71 19.45 -14.28
CA SER A 685 4.60 20.61 -14.13
C SER A 685 3.91 21.79 -13.43
N ASP A 686 4.70 22.72 -12.88
CA ASP A 686 4.20 23.97 -12.26
C ASP A 686 3.41 24.88 -13.22
N ARG A 687 3.30 24.51 -14.50
CA ARG A 687 2.51 25.22 -15.48
C ARG A 687 1.02 25.00 -15.22
N PRO A 688 0.23 26.05 -14.97
CA PRO A 688 -1.21 25.92 -14.71
C PRO A 688 -2.01 25.52 -15.95
N VAL A 689 -1.41 25.66 -17.14
CA VAL A 689 -2.01 25.38 -18.43
C VAL A 689 -1.06 24.53 -19.26
N LEU A 690 -1.55 23.39 -19.73
CA LEU A 690 -0.87 22.44 -20.60
C LEU A 690 -1.54 22.49 -21.97
N ALA A 691 -0.77 22.43 -23.04
CA ALA A 691 -1.28 22.39 -24.40
C ALA A 691 -0.63 21.26 -25.18
N GLY A 692 -1.43 20.50 -25.91
CA GLY A 692 -0.93 19.38 -26.72
C GLY A 692 -1.95 18.86 -27.71
N ARG A 693 -1.52 17.99 -28.62
CA ARG A 693 -2.44 17.26 -29.50
C ARG A 693 -3.12 16.16 -28.72
N LEU A 694 -4.45 16.05 -28.82
CA LEU A 694 -5.20 14.98 -28.19
C LEU A 694 -5.05 13.68 -28.99
N ARG A 695 -4.53 12.62 -28.35
CA ARG A 695 -4.45 11.27 -28.89
C ARG A 695 -5.25 10.32 -27.98
N VAL A 696 -6.08 9.48 -28.59
CA VAL A 696 -6.95 8.55 -27.86
C VAL A 696 -6.45 7.15 -28.05
N GLU A 697 -6.24 6.42 -26.97
CA GLU A 697 -5.74 5.05 -26.97
C GLU A 697 -6.61 4.16 -26.07
N PRO A 698 -6.70 2.85 -26.34
CA PRO A 698 -7.47 1.95 -25.48
C PRO A 698 -6.83 1.84 -24.09
N ARG A 699 -5.50 1.69 -24.03
CA ARG A 699 -4.71 1.56 -22.79
C ARG A 699 -3.37 2.26 -22.94
N LEU A 700 -2.80 2.72 -21.82
CA LEU A 700 -1.47 3.34 -21.82
C LEU A 700 -0.38 2.37 -22.30
N ALA A 701 -0.53 1.08 -22.00
CA ALA A 701 0.41 0.03 -22.42
C ALA A 701 0.64 -0.05 -23.95
N ALA A 702 -0.32 0.42 -24.76
CA ALA A 702 -0.18 0.42 -26.22
C ALA A 702 0.89 1.39 -26.72
N VAL A 703 1.17 2.45 -25.95
CA VAL A 703 2.05 3.57 -26.36
C VAL A 703 3.23 3.80 -25.41
N GLN A 704 3.34 3.04 -24.31
CA GLN A 704 4.26 3.28 -23.19
C GLN A 704 5.78 3.30 -23.54
N HIS A 705 6.16 2.86 -24.74
CA HIS A 705 7.55 2.89 -25.23
C HIS A 705 7.74 3.80 -26.46
N GLU A 706 6.72 4.59 -26.81
CA GLU A 706 6.80 5.56 -27.90
C GLU A 706 7.40 6.88 -27.43
N ILE A 707 8.03 7.60 -28.36
CA ILE A 707 8.48 8.99 -28.16
C ILE A 707 7.52 9.90 -28.94
N MET A 708 6.77 10.74 -28.21
CA MET A 708 5.83 11.69 -28.78
C MET A 708 6.58 12.93 -29.27
N ARG A 709 6.69 13.09 -30.60
CA ARG A 709 7.46 14.18 -31.24
C ARG A 709 6.87 15.58 -31.03
N GLU A 710 5.60 15.67 -30.68
CA GLU A 710 4.94 16.91 -30.29
C GLU A 710 4.27 16.75 -28.91
N PRO A 711 4.11 17.83 -28.13
CA PRO A 711 3.40 17.78 -26.86
C PRO A 711 2.03 17.11 -27.01
N THR A 712 1.84 15.97 -26.34
CA THR A 712 0.67 15.11 -26.54
C THR A 712 -0.15 14.99 -25.25
N VAL A 713 -1.47 15.12 -25.38
CA VAL A 713 -2.45 14.80 -24.33
C VAL A 713 -3.05 13.45 -24.67
N LEU A 714 -2.85 12.44 -23.83
CA LEU A 714 -3.40 11.11 -23.99
C LEU A 714 -4.76 11.00 -23.30
N LEU A 715 -5.75 10.46 -23.98
CA LEU A 715 -6.98 9.97 -23.38
C LEU A 715 -6.99 8.43 -23.47
N VAL A 716 -6.93 7.76 -22.33
CA VAL A 716 -6.94 6.29 -22.23
C VAL A 716 -8.20 5.79 -21.54
N GLN A 717 -8.63 4.56 -21.83
CA GLN A 717 -9.77 3.98 -21.09
C GLN A 717 -9.34 3.53 -19.69
N GLY A 718 -8.15 2.99 -19.51
CA GLY A 718 -7.68 2.57 -18.20
C GLY A 718 -6.17 2.41 -18.16
N ILE A 719 -5.65 2.44 -16.93
CA ILE A 719 -4.24 2.23 -16.60
C ILE A 719 -4.21 1.24 -15.45
N THR A 720 -3.38 0.21 -15.55
CA THR A 720 -3.15 -0.75 -14.46
C THR A 720 -2.31 -0.17 -13.33
N GLY A 721 -1.53 0.87 -13.65
CA GLY A 721 -0.63 1.58 -12.75
C GLY A 721 0.82 1.09 -12.86
N ALA A 722 1.08 0.06 -13.66
CA ALA A 722 2.41 -0.50 -13.94
C ALA A 722 2.99 -0.02 -15.27
N GLU A 723 2.22 0.74 -16.05
CA GLU A 723 2.63 1.24 -17.37
C GLU A 723 3.58 2.44 -17.28
N GLU A 724 4.51 2.52 -18.22
CA GLU A 724 5.40 3.67 -18.39
C GLU A 724 4.69 4.83 -19.13
N ILE A 725 5.10 6.06 -18.83
CA ILE A 725 4.56 7.25 -19.49
C ILE A 725 5.43 7.59 -20.72
N PRO A 726 4.85 7.70 -21.92
CA PRO A 726 5.62 8.01 -23.13
C PRO A 726 6.34 9.35 -23.03
N GLU A 727 7.59 9.42 -23.50
CA GLU A 727 8.32 10.69 -23.59
C GLU A 727 7.57 11.68 -24.48
N GLY A 728 7.57 12.97 -24.12
CA GLY A 728 6.84 14.02 -24.83
C GLY A 728 5.34 14.09 -24.54
N CYS A 729 4.79 13.17 -23.74
CA CYS A 729 3.45 13.28 -23.18
C CYS A 729 3.41 14.42 -22.14
N VAL A 730 2.40 15.30 -22.20
CA VAL A 730 2.21 16.40 -21.23
C VAL A 730 1.06 16.14 -20.27
N ALA A 731 0.08 15.31 -20.67
CA ALA A 731 -1.03 14.92 -19.81
C ALA A 731 -1.60 13.54 -20.21
N VAL A 732 -1.97 12.74 -19.22
CA VAL A 732 -2.70 11.47 -19.37
C VAL A 732 -4.04 11.59 -18.64
N LEU A 733 -5.12 11.53 -19.41
CA LEU A 733 -6.50 11.58 -18.94
C LEU A 733 -7.09 10.17 -19.01
N VAL A 734 -7.65 9.68 -17.91
CA VAL A 734 -8.20 8.32 -17.84
C VAL A 734 -9.71 8.36 -17.80
N GLY A 735 -10.37 7.76 -18.79
CA GLY A 735 -11.82 7.90 -19.03
C GLY A 735 -12.68 6.67 -18.75
N GLY A 736 -12.15 5.57 -18.21
CA GLY A 736 -12.89 4.30 -18.02
C GLY A 736 -13.84 4.25 -16.82
N GLY A 737 -14.28 5.41 -16.32
CA GLY A 737 -15.00 5.48 -15.05
C GLY A 737 -14.09 5.18 -13.85
N GLY A 738 -14.64 5.31 -12.64
CA GLY A 738 -13.93 5.29 -11.35
C GLY A 738 -12.92 4.16 -11.10
N ALA A 739 -12.94 3.09 -11.89
CA ALA A 739 -12.08 1.92 -11.72
C ALA A 739 -10.82 1.92 -12.61
N GLY A 740 -10.62 2.90 -13.50
CA GLY A 740 -9.51 2.91 -14.45
C GLY A 740 -8.30 3.74 -14.06
N CYS A 741 -8.42 4.64 -13.07
CA CYS A 741 -7.34 5.54 -12.64
C CYS A 741 -6.44 4.84 -11.61
N PRO A 742 -5.10 4.96 -11.71
CA PRO A 742 -4.21 4.25 -10.80
C PRO A 742 -4.08 4.99 -9.46
N ASP A 743 -3.63 4.28 -8.42
CA ASP A 743 -3.47 4.86 -7.09
C ASP A 743 -2.30 5.84 -7.01
N VAL A 744 -2.28 6.65 -5.95
CA VAL A 744 -1.31 7.75 -5.78
C VAL A 744 0.14 7.29 -5.67
N LEU A 745 0.39 6.02 -5.30
CA LEU A 745 1.71 5.41 -5.16
C LEU A 745 2.05 4.43 -6.28
N SER A 746 1.19 4.29 -7.29
CA SER A 746 1.43 3.47 -8.47
C SER A 746 2.66 3.93 -9.27
N HIS A 747 3.26 3.00 -10.03
CA HIS A 747 4.42 3.30 -10.87
C HIS A 747 4.10 4.43 -11.85
N SER A 748 2.98 4.35 -12.58
CA SER A 748 2.57 5.44 -13.49
C SER A 748 2.32 6.77 -12.76
N ALA A 749 1.80 6.76 -11.53
CA ALA A 749 1.62 8.00 -10.75
C ALA A 749 2.94 8.64 -10.33
N VAL A 750 3.90 7.83 -9.91
CA VAL A 750 5.24 8.28 -9.54
C VAL A 750 5.97 8.83 -10.77
N ARG A 751 5.98 8.09 -11.88
CA ARG A 751 6.53 8.54 -13.17
C ARG A 751 5.91 9.85 -13.64
N ALA A 752 4.58 9.99 -13.53
CA ALA A 752 3.89 11.22 -13.90
C ALA A 752 4.41 12.43 -13.12
N ARG A 753 4.69 12.29 -11.82
CA ARG A 753 5.22 13.39 -11.01
C ARG A 753 6.65 13.73 -11.39
N ASN A 754 7.50 12.71 -11.52
CA ASN A 754 8.92 12.89 -11.86
C ASN A 754 9.11 13.54 -13.23
N MET A 755 8.26 13.18 -14.20
CA MET A 755 8.30 13.73 -15.55
C MET A 755 7.54 15.06 -15.68
N GLY A 756 6.85 15.52 -14.63
CA GLY A 756 6.02 16.72 -14.71
C GLY A 756 4.79 16.57 -15.63
N VAL A 757 4.25 15.35 -15.74
CA VAL A 757 3.08 15.01 -16.53
C VAL A 757 1.82 15.02 -15.67
N LEU A 758 0.76 15.67 -16.15
CA LEU A 758 -0.55 15.62 -15.51
C LEU A 758 -1.13 14.21 -15.65
N LEU A 759 -1.54 13.58 -14.55
CA LEU A 759 -2.27 12.31 -14.56
C LEU A 759 -3.58 12.49 -13.81
N ALA A 760 -4.70 12.37 -14.52
CA ALA A 760 -6.02 12.57 -13.93
C ALA A 760 -7.07 11.59 -14.46
N GLY A 761 -7.89 11.06 -13.56
CA GLY A 761 -9.06 10.24 -13.90
C GLY A 761 -10.31 11.10 -14.04
N CYS A 762 -11.10 10.87 -15.09
CA CYS A 762 -12.40 11.48 -15.31
C CYS A 762 -13.50 10.43 -15.12
N TYR A 763 -14.48 10.77 -14.29
CA TYR A 763 -15.60 9.89 -13.93
C TYR A 763 -16.89 10.24 -14.65
N SER A 764 -16.94 11.37 -15.34
CA SER A 764 -18.08 11.75 -16.19
C SER A 764 -17.93 11.11 -17.57
N GLY A 765 -18.80 10.13 -17.87
CA GLY A 765 -18.86 9.50 -19.19
C GLY A 765 -19.20 10.49 -20.31
N GLU A 766 -20.03 11.49 -20.02
CA GLU A 766 -20.35 12.58 -20.94
C GLU A 766 -19.11 13.41 -21.30
N LEU A 767 -18.33 13.81 -20.28
CA LEU A 767 -17.11 14.58 -20.49
C LEU A 767 -16.06 13.77 -21.25
N VAL A 768 -15.89 12.48 -20.93
CA VAL A 768 -14.99 11.58 -21.66
C VAL A 768 -15.41 11.44 -23.13
N THR A 769 -16.70 11.30 -23.40
CA THR A 769 -17.25 11.22 -24.76
C THR A 769 -16.99 12.51 -25.53
N LYS A 770 -17.19 13.67 -24.87
CA LYS A 770 -16.89 14.98 -25.43
C LYS A 770 -15.40 15.11 -25.77
N ILE A 771 -14.49 14.79 -24.85
CA ILE A 771 -13.04 14.84 -25.11
C ILE A 771 -12.69 13.92 -26.28
N ARG A 772 -13.18 12.67 -26.26
CA ARG A 772 -12.92 11.68 -27.33
C ARG A 772 -13.37 12.17 -28.70
N SER A 773 -14.47 12.91 -28.81
CA SER A 773 -14.97 13.46 -30.08
C SER A 773 -14.02 14.47 -30.73
N HIS A 774 -13.07 15.03 -29.98
CA HIS A 774 -12.05 15.95 -30.46
C HIS A 774 -10.67 15.29 -30.69
N ALA A 775 -10.62 13.96 -30.83
CA ALA A 775 -9.38 13.23 -31.13
C ALA A 775 -8.62 13.86 -32.30
N GLY A 776 -7.30 14.01 -32.16
CA GLY A 776 -6.42 14.65 -33.13
C GLY A 776 -6.40 16.18 -33.05
N SER A 777 -7.31 16.84 -32.35
CA SER A 777 -7.32 18.31 -32.21
C SER A 777 -6.28 18.80 -31.20
N ARG A 778 -5.89 20.09 -31.28
CA ARG A 778 -5.12 20.73 -30.20
C ARG A 778 -6.06 21.04 -29.04
N VAL A 779 -5.65 20.64 -27.84
CA VAL A 779 -6.40 20.86 -26.61
C VAL A 779 -5.55 21.60 -25.61
N MET A 780 -6.21 22.41 -24.81
CA MET A 780 -5.62 23.12 -23.70
C MET A 780 -6.29 22.64 -22.42
N VAL A 781 -5.47 22.12 -21.51
CA VAL A 781 -5.86 21.56 -20.23
C VAL A 781 -5.42 22.51 -19.14
N ARG A 782 -6.35 23.01 -18.34
CA ARG A 782 -6.09 23.92 -17.22
C ARG A 782 -6.50 23.26 -15.91
N LEU A 783 -5.66 23.39 -14.90
CA LEU A 783 -5.93 22.94 -13.55
C LEU A 783 -6.54 24.08 -12.73
N GLU A 784 -7.74 23.89 -12.18
CA GLU A 784 -8.40 24.83 -11.28
C GLU A 784 -8.70 24.12 -9.95
N GLY A 785 -7.78 24.26 -8.99
CA GLY A 785 -7.86 23.53 -7.72
C GLY A 785 -7.81 22.01 -7.92
N ALA A 786 -8.92 21.33 -7.65
CA ALA A 786 -9.11 19.88 -7.82
C ALA A 786 -9.81 19.50 -9.14
N ASP A 787 -10.12 20.48 -9.99
CA ASP A 787 -10.84 20.30 -11.25
C ASP A 787 -9.93 20.46 -12.48
N VAL A 788 -10.33 19.85 -13.59
CA VAL A 788 -9.61 19.91 -14.87
C VAL A 788 -10.53 20.49 -15.94
N GLN A 789 -10.18 21.68 -16.42
CA GLN A 789 -10.89 22.38 -17.48
C GLN A 789 -10.20 22.11 -18.82
N ILE A 790 -10.96 21.61 -19.79
CA ILE A 790 -10.44 21.28 -21.13
C ILE A 790 -11.11 22.17 -22.15
N SER A 791 -10.30 22.91 -22.91
CA SER A 791 -10.73 23.72 -24.04
C SER A 791 -10.16 23.17 -25.34
N PHE A 792 -10.99 23.16 -26.37
CA PHE A 792 -10.66 22.64 -27.69
C PHE A 792 -10.46 23.85 -28.61
N SER A 793 -9.38 23.89 -29.37
CA SER A 793 -9.26 24.90 -30.43
C SER A 793 -10.36 24.63 -31.46
N SER A 794 -11.18 25.64 -31.77
CA SER A 794 -12.13 25.53 -32.88
C SER A 794 -11.35 25.19 -34.15
N THR A 795 -11.62 24.03 -34.74
CA THR A 795 -11.28 23.75 -36.13
C THR A 795 -12.13 24.67 -37.01
N GLY A 796 -11.73 25.93 -37.09
CA GLY A 796 -12.17 26.84 -38.12
C GLY A 796 -11.41 26.48 -39.39
N ASN A 797 -12.16 26.27 -40.45
CA ASN A 797 -11.73 26.13 -41.84
C ASN A 797 -11.04 27.42 -42.35
N ALA A 798 -10.03 27.92 -41.62
CA ALA A 798 -9.36 29.21 -41.86
C ALA A 798 -8.12 29.08 -42.76
N ALA A 799 -8.06 28.03 -43.59
CA ALA A 799 -7.08 27.89 -44.67
C ALA A 799 -7.71 28.04 -46.07
N ALA A 800 -9.03 28.24 -46.18
CA ALA A 800 -9.72 28.34 -47.47
C ALA A 800 -10.25 29.75 -47.84
N ALA A 801 -10.13 30.74 -46.95
CA ALA A 801 -10.69 32.09 -47.16
C ALA A 801 -9.64 33.21 -47.33
N ALA A 802 -8.36 32.86 -47.56
CA ALA A 802 -7.30 33.83 -47.86
C ALA A 802 -6.84 33.80 -49.33
N ALA A 803 -7.59 33.14 -50.22
CA ALA A 803 -7.24 32.96 -51.63
C ALA A 803 -8.27 33.55 -52.63
N ALA A 804 -9.12 34.49 -52.20
CA ALA A 804 -10.08 35.13 -53.11
C ALA A 804 -10.34 36.60 -52.74
N ALA A 805 -9.43 37.49 -53.15
CA ALA A 805 -9.77 38.87 -53.51
C ALA A 805 -8.86 39.32 -54.68
N PRO A 806 -9.41 39.90 -55.75
CA PRO A 806 -8.68 40.18 -56.98
C PRO A 806 -7.89 41.49 -56.90
N GLY A 807 -6.77 41.52 -57.64
CA GLY A 807 -5.89 42.67 -57.74
C GLY A 807 -6.57 43.89 -58.38
N GLY A 808 -6.24 45.06 -57.84
CA GLY A 808 -6.64 46.37 -58.36
C GLY A 808 -5.57 47.41 -58.09
N ALA A 809 -4.81 47.71 -59.14
CA ALA A 809 -4.10 48.96 -59.46
C ALA A 809 -3.46 49.79 -58.33
N ALA A 810 -2.12 49.81 -58.32
CA ALA A 810 -1.34 50.93 -57.81
C ALA A 810 -1.30 52.03 -58.88
N ALA A 811 -1.67 53.25 -58.47
CA ALA A 811 -1.39 54.48 -59.21
C ALA A 811 -0.59 55.42 -58.29
N ASP A 812 0.46 55.99 -58.87
CA ASP A 812 1.45 56.90 -58.30
C ASP A 812 0.87 58.11 -57.57
N GLY A 813 1.63 58.62 -56.61
CA GLY A 813 1.37 59.91 -55.97
C GLY A 813 2.37 60.25 -54.87
N SER A 814 3.55 60.73 -55.27
CA SER A 814 4.64 61.25 -54.44
C SER A 814 4.25 62.40 -53.50
N ALA A 815 4.80 62.41 -52.28
CA ALA A 815 5.42 63.54 -51.55
C ALA A 815 5.80 63.06 -50.14
N GLY A 816 7.08 62.96 -49.77
CA GLY A 816 7.84 63.99 -49.04
C GLY A 816 7.56 63.90 -47.52
N ALA A 817 8.49 63.86 -46.57
CA ALA A 817 9.93 64.08 -46.53
C ALA A 817 10.41 63.70 -45.11
N ALA A 818 11.72 63.39 -44.98
CA ALA A 818 12.58 63.50 -43.78
C ALA A 818 12.22 62.68 -42.52
N GLY A 819 13.14 62.07 -41.77
CA GLY A 819 14.61 62.02 -41.75
C GLY A 819 14.99 60.92 -40.73
N ASP A 820 16.07 60.18 -41.00
CA ASP A 820 17.34 60.29 -40.25
C ASP A 820 17.29 59.52 -38.91
N GLY A 821 18.15 58.55 -38.59
CA GLY A 821 19.35 58.03 -39.23
C GLY A 821 19.97 56.91 -38.35
N GLY A 822 20.98 56.22 -38.90
CA GLY A 822 22.04 55.46 -38.19
C GLY A 822 21.65 54.10 -37.60
N ALA A 823 21.98 52.95 -38.23
CA ALA A 823 23.31 52.29 -38.28
C ALA A 823 23.85 51.94 -36.88
N GLY A 824 24.31 50.72 -36.56
CA GLY A 824 24.55 49.52 -37.35
C GLY A 824 25.38 48.51 -36.55
N GLY A 825 25.59 47.33 -37.13
CA GLY A 825 26.66 46.36 -36.80
C GLY A 825 26.33 45.42 -35.63
N GLY A 826 26.35 44.09 -35.74
CA GLY A 826 26.97 43.23 -36.73
C GLY A 826 28.15 42.47 -36.15
N LYS A 827 27.89 41.33 -35.51
CA LYS A 827 28.47 40.00 -35.82
C LYS A 827 27.78 38.93 -35.00
#